data_AF-A0A1V3XZB9-F1
#
_entry.id   AF-A0A1V3XZB9-F1
#
_cell.length_a   1.000
_cell.length_b   1.000
_cell.length_c   1.000
_cell.angle_alpha   90.00
_cell.angle_beta   90.00
_cell.angle_gamma   90.00
#
_symmetry.space_group_name_H-M   'P 1'
#
loop_
_entity.id
_entity.type
_entity.pdbx_description
1 polymer ?
#
loop_
_entity_poly.entity_id
_entity_poly.type
_entity_poly.pdbx_seq_one_letter_code
_entity_poly.pdbx_strand_id
1 'polypeptide(L)'
;MDATSPSGAAYHLGDVHPLLGVGVTDPTNGIRVWESQLDPDLLWLGDHVIDDLVVLPGAAYAEVALAAATDTFGAEPDEPWMICELDLHQMLHVTAGTVLVTTLTGDQQRCRIDIRTRSGSSEWTTHATATVARAERFEPSDPRTGVTPADPATELDPDDLYQRLRGAGQQHGPAFQGIMGLAVEQSGAARAQVRLPSSARTGSRDFLLHPVMMDIALQTLGATRMATDLAGGQAARKSLVVPVRYAGVHVYGDITRGVCAVGTLSVTEGSDRLAGEVVLTDPDGRPLLVIDEVEMAVLGSGGGATEFGNRLFTLEWEPVPLPTAAGLPGALLMIGDPTSDPLLSALQSSLAERTEVAVVSPHDEAALREAITQSATAWDGIVMVCPPRSVDESLPDDAQLELARTRTLLIARVVETVTRMGTRKSPRLWIVTRGAQQVDPTDSVTLAQTELRGIARVLTFEHSELKATLVDVEPDGTGSPADLAEELLTGSDHDEVAYRDGQRYVNRLVPAPTTTKGDLAAETRRTVVNLDGTGPSGEAVRLQIDQPGRLDALTVHEVKRPRPQGDQVEVRVVAAGLNFSDVLKAMGVYPGLDGAAPVIGGECVGYVTAIGDEVDSVEIGQRVIAFGPGTFGTYVGTLADLVVPIPDTLPDNEAATFGVAYLTAWHSLCEVGRLSPGERVLIHSATGGVGMAAVSIAKMIGARIYTTAGSEAKRDMLSKLGVEYVGDSRSVDFADEILELTNGYGVDVVLNSLAGEAIQRGVQILAPAAGSSSWARKTSTPTPTWGWRRWPKARPSPWWTWT
;
A
#
# COMPACT_ATOMS: atom_id res chain seq x y z
N MET A 1 14.16 -44.15 -7.40
CA MET A 1 12.76 -44.58 -7.45
C MET A 1 11.94 -43.34 -7.16
N ASP A 2 11.63 -42.63 -8.24
CA ASP A 2 10.84 -41.41 -8.24
C ASP A 2 9.39 -41.75 -7.92
N ALA A 3 8.83 -41.11 -6.90
CA ALA A 3 7.41 -41.13 -6.63
C ALA A 3 6.78 -39.91 -7.32
N THR A 4 6.27 -40.13 -8.53
CA THR A 4 5.48 -39.17 -9.30
C THR A 4 4.20 -38.82 -8.57
N SER A 5 4.02 -37.53 -8.28
CA SER A 5 2.74 -36.92 -7.89
C SER A 5 1.67 -37.22 -8.96
N PRO A 6 0.42 -37.51 -8.58
CA PRO A 6 -0.62 -37.81 -9.56
C PRO A 6 -0.95 -36.55 -10.37
N SER A 7 -0.76 -36.64 -11.68
CA SER A 7 -1.16 -35.65 -12.68
C SER A 7 -2.64 -35.32 -12.54
N GLY A 8 -2.96 -34.03 -12.43
CA GLY A 8 -4.32 -33.51 -12.53
C GLY A 8 -4.98 -34.01 -13.80
N ALA A 9 -5.98 -34.87 -13.65
CA ALA A 9 -6.83 -35.28 -14.75
C ALA A 9 -7.62 -34.04 -15.21
N ALA A 10 -7.27 -33.55 -16.39
CA ALA A 10 -8.03 -32.54 -17.11
C ALA A 10 -9.47 -33.04 -17.29
N TYR A 11 -10.41 -32.45 -16.56
CA TYR A 11 -11.81 -32.49 -16.95
C TYR A 11 -11.92 -31.74 -18.27
N HIS A 12 -12.35 -32.43 -19.32
CA HIS A 12 -12.72 -31.80 -20.59
C HIS A 12 -13.92 -30.87 -20.33
N LEU A 13 -13.63 -29.59 -20.11
CA LEU A 13 -14.59 -28.50 -19.89
C LEU A 13 -15.11 -28.01 -21.24
N GLY A 14 -16.09 -28.73 -21.80
CA GLY A 14 -16.87 -28.25 -22.95
C GLY A 14 -18.09 -27.39 -22.57
N ASP A 15 -18.47 -27.38 -21.28
CA ASP A 15 -19.74 -26.83 -20.79
C ASP A 15 -19.56 -25.77 -19.68
N VAL A 16 -18.36 -25.24 -19.47
CA VAL A 16 -18.10 -24.27 -18.39
C VAL A 16 -17.79 -22.91 -18.95
N HIS A 17 -18.55 -21.92 -18.48
CA HIS A 17 -18.43 -20.54 -18.91
C HIS A 17 -17.02 -20.01 -18.60
N PRO A 18 -16.30 -19.41 -19.59
CA PRO A 18 -14.87 -19.16 -19.47
C PRO A 18 -14.47 -18.14 -18.40
N LEU A 19 -15.33 -17.16 -18.09
CA LEU A 19 -15.06 -16.17 -17.03
C LEU A 19 -15.70 -16.51 -15.67
N LEU A 20 -16.94 -17.04 -15.64
CA LEU A 20 -17.63 -17.44 -14.41
C LEU A 20 -17.05 -18.72 -13.79
N GLY A 21 -16.66 -19.70 -14.61
CA GLY A 21 -16.05 -20.94 -14.14
C GLY A 21 -17.05 -21.93 -13.53
N VAL A 22 -16.55 -22.77 -12.63
CA VAL A 22 -17.28 -23.93 -12.08
C VAL A 22 -18.08 -23.52 -10.86
N GLY A 23 -19.39 -23.78 -10.90
CA GLY A 23 -20.32 -23.45 -9.81
C GLY A 23 -20.60 -24.60 -8.83
N VAL A 24 -20.72 -24.26 -7.54
CA VAL A 24 -21.21 -25.13 -6.47
C VAL A 24 -22.24 -24.39 -5.62
N THR A 25 -23.23 -25.12 -5.08
CA THR A 25 -24.17 -24.58 -4.10
C THR A 25 -23.74 -25.01 -2.71
N ASP A 26 -23.50 -24.05 -1.82
CA ASP A 26 -23.17 -24.31 -0.43
C ASP A 26 -24.40 -24.95 0.26
N PRO A 27 -24.31 -26.20 0.73
CA PRO A 27 -25.44 -26.91 1.32
C PRO A 27 -25.87 -26.33 2.69
N THR A 28 -25.06 -25.47 3.31
CA THR A 28 -25.31 -24.92 4.65
C THR A 28 -26.16 -23.64 4.63
N ASN A 29 -26.02 -22.82 3.60
CA ASN A 29 -26.68 -21.51 3.49
C ASN A 29 -27.41 -21.32 2.15
N GLY A 30 -27.26 -22.25 1.20
CA GLY A 30 -27.89 -22.18 -0.12
C GLY A 30 -27.27 -21.17 -1.09
N ILE A 31 -26.17 -20.51 -0.71
CA ILE A 31 -25.46 -19.54 -1.55
C ILE A 31 -24.77 -20.30 -2.67
N ARG A 32 -24.90 -19.79 -3.90
CA ARG A 32 -24.19 -20.33 -5.05
C ARG A 32 -22.88 -19.59 -5.24
N VAL A 33 -21.81 -20.35 -5.44
CA VAL A 33 -20.42 -19.88 -5.53
C VAL A 33 -19.81 -20.46 -6.79
N TRP A 34 -19.16 -19.63 -7.60
CA TRP A 34 -18.38 -20.08 -8.74
C TRP A 34 -16.93 -19.68 -8.57
N GLU A 35 -16.04 -20.49 -9.13
CA GLU A 35 -14.60 -20.25 -9.17
C GLU A 35 -14.09 -20.39 -10.61
N SER A 36 -13.30 -19.42 -11.05
CA SER A 36 -12.56 -19.46 -12.32
C SER A 36 -11.11 -19.04 -12.12
N GLN A 37 -10.25 -19.57 -12.97
CA GLN A 37 -8.84 -19.18 -13.04
C GLN A 37 -8.61 -18.33 -14.28
N LEU A 38 -8.09 -17.14 -14.08
CA LEU A 38 -7.77 -16.17 -15.11
C LEU A 38 -6.27 -16.13 -15.33
N ASP A 39 -5.87 -16.16 -16.59
CA ASP A 39 -4.51 -15.95 -17.03
C ASP A 39 -4.48 -14.78 -18.04
N PRO A 40 -3.36 -14.04 -18.16
CA PRO A 40 -3.25 -12.93 -19.12
C PRO A 40 -3.52 -13.34 -20.58
N ASP A 41 -3.25 -14.59 -20.94
CA ASP A 41 -3.49 -15.15 -22.28
C ASP A 41 -4.88 -15.78 -22.46
N LEU A 42 -5.72 -15.75 -21.42
CA LEU A 42 -7.10 -16.23 -21.51
C LEU A 42 -7.93 -15.30 -22.41
N LEU A 43 -8.43 -15.86 -23.52
CA LEU A 43 -9.25 -15.16 -24.50
C LEU A 43 -8.57 -13.90 -25.08
N TRP A 44 -9.06 -12.73 -24.70
CA TRP A 44 -8.63 -11.41 -25.15
C TRP A 44 -8.10 -10.56 -23.99
N LEU A 45 -7.96 -11.13 -22.77
CA LEU A 45 -7.61 -10.36 -21.57
C LEU A 45 -6.30 -9.59 -21.74
N GLY A 46 -5.27 -10.20 -22.33
CA GLY A 46 -3.98 -9.58 -22.57
C GLY A 46 -3.99 -8.37 -23.51
N ASP A 47 -5.09 -8.14 -24.23
CA ASP A 47 -5.29 -6.95 -25.07
C ASP A 47 -5.95 -5.78 -24.30
N HIS A 48 -6.32 -5.94 -23.03
CA HIS A 48 -6.85 -4.85 -22.20
C HIS A 48 -5.84 -4.49 -21.10
N VAL A 49 -5.00 -3.49 -21.40
CA VAL A 49 -3.86 -3.10 -20.56
C VAL A 49 -4.03 -1.66 -20.07
N ILE A 50 -3.81 -1.43 -18.77
CA ILE A 50 -3.78 -0.11 -18.15
C ILE A 50 -2.45 0.04 -17.41
N ASP A 51 -1.68 1.10 -17.73
CA ASP A 51 -0.35 1.36 -17.16
C ASP A 51 0.56 0.12 -17.18
N ASP A 52 0.65 -0.54 -18.34
CA ASP A 52 1.43 -1.76 -18.60
C ASP A 52 0.98 -3.03 -17.82
N LEU A 53 -0.16 -2.98 -17.14
CA LEU A 53 -0.75 -4.11 -16.42
C LEU A 53 -2.00 -4.63 -17.15
N VAL A 54 -2.13 -5.95 -17.27
CA VAL A 54 -3.34 -6.59 -17.79
C VAL A 54 -4.45 -6.45 -16.75
N VAL A 55 -5.53 -5.74 -17.11
CA VAL A 55 -6.64 -5.44 -16.20
C VAL A 55 -7.92 -6.07 -16.71
N LEU A 56 -8.71 -6.69 -15.83
CA LEU A 56 -10.03 -7.19 -16.20
C LEU A 56 -10.98 -5.99 -16.48
N PRO A 57 -11.54 -5.84 -17.70
CA PRO A 57 -12.37 -4.67 -18.02
C PRO A 57 -13.72 -4.70 -17.28
N GLY A 58 -14.30 -3.51 -17.06
CA GLY A 58 -15.61 -3.35 -16.43
C GLY A 58 -16.71 -4.22 -17.06
N ALA A 59 -16.70 -4.30 -18.40
CA ALA A 59 -17.62 -5.12 -19.18
C ALA A 59 -17.52 -6.63 -18.89
N ALA A 60 -16.36 -7.13 -18.43
CA ALA A 60 -16.23 -8.54 -18.05
C ALA A 60 -16.96 -8.86 -16.75
N TYR A 61 -16.99 -7.93 -15.79
CA TYR A 61 -17.79 -8.08 -14.56
C TYR A 61 -19.28 -8.08 -14.87
N ALA A 62 -19.72 -7.26 -15.82
CA ALA A 62 -21.10 -7.23 -16.29
C ALA A 62 -21.52 -8.61 -16.86
N GLU A 63 -20.67 -9.22 -17.69
CA GLU A 63 -20.91 -10.57 -18.21
C GLU A 63 -20.95 -11.62 -17.10
N VAL A 64 -19.98 -11.62 -16.18
CA VAL A 64 -19.93 -12.57 -15.06
C VAL A 64 -21.21 -12.46 -14.20
N ALA A 65 -21.71 -11.25 -13.97
CA ALA A 65 -22.94 -11.04 -13.20
C ALA A 65 -24.18 -11.62 -13.90
N LEU A 66 -24.34 -11.38 -15.21
CA LEU A 66 -25.45 -11.92 -16.01
C LEU A 66 -25.36 -13.44 -16.14
N ALA A 67 -24.16 -13.97 -16.34
CA ALA A 67 -23.89 -15.40 -16.42
C ALA A 67 -24.23 -16.10 -15.11
N ALA A 68 -23.85 -15.55 -13.95
CA ALA A 68 -24.16 -16.13 -12.64
C ALA A 68 -25.67 -16.24 -12.37
N ALA A 69 -26.42 -15.18 -12.70
CA ALA A 69 -27.88 -15.18 -12.55
C ALA A 69 -28.56 -16.17 -13.50
N THR A 70 -28.07 -16.25 -14.75
CA THR A 70 -28.58 -17.17 -15.77
C THR A 70 -28.25 -18.63 -15.43
N ASP A 71 -27.05 -18.94 -14.96
CA ASP A 71 -26.67 -20.29 -14.51
C ASP A 71 -27.50 -20.77 -13.32
N THR A 72 -27.89 -19.85 -12.43
CA THR A 72 -28.67 -20.19 -11.22
C THR A 72 -30.15 -20.38 -11.51
N PHE A 73 -30.74 -19.47 -12.28
CA PHE A 73 -32.19 -19.33 -12.40
C PHE A 73 -32.71 -19.53 -13.83
N GLY A 74 -31.83 -19.75 -14.80
CA GLY A 74 -32.15 -19.84 -16.22
C GLY A 74 -32.37 -18.47 -16.88
N ALA A 75 -32.30 -18.46 -18.21
CA ALA A 75 -32.72 -17.33 -19.04
C ALA A 75 -34.13 -17.60 -19.59
N GLU A 76 -35.04 -16.63 -19.47
CA GLU A 76 -36.31 -16.64 -20.17
C GLU A 76 -36.26 -15.59 -21.29
N PRO A 77 -36.59 -15.94 -22.54
CA PRO A 77 -36.51 -14.99 -23.67
C PRO A 77 -37.38 -13.75 -23.51
N ASP A 78 -38.49 -13.86 -22.77
CA ASP A 78 -39.44 -12.76 -22.54
C ASP A 78 -39.11 -11.93 -21.28
N GLU A 79 -38.27 -12.45 -20.37
CA GLU A 79 -37.82 -11.78 -19.14
C GLU A 79 -36.29 -11.92 -18.97
N PRO A 80 -35.48 -11.28 -19.84
CA PRO A 80 -34.03 -11.35 -19.75
C PRO A 80 -33.52 -10.67 -18.47
N TRP A 81 -32.33 -11.07 -18.03
CA TRP A 81 -31.64 -10.37 -16.94
C TRP A 81 -31.10 -9.02 -17.42
N MET A 82 -31.29 -8.00 -16.60
CA MET A 82 -30.62 -6.70 -16.74
C MET A 82 -29.78 -6.39 -15.51
N ILE A 83 -28.75 -5.56 -15.67
CA ILE A 83 -27.98 -5.04 -14.55
C ILE A 83 -28.65 -3.75 -14.09
N CYS A 84 -29.20 -3.74 -12.88
CA CYS A 84 -29.70 -2.52 -12.27
C CYS A 84 -28.54 -1.59 -11.88
N GLU A 85 -27.52 -2.17 -11.25
CA GLU A 85 -26.34 -1.46 -10.78
C GLU A 85 -25.14 -2.41 -10.74
N LEU A 86 -23.98 -1.94 -11.17
CA LEU A 86 -22.69 -2.63 -11.08
C LEU A 86 -21.64 -1.61 -10.61
N ASP A 87 -21.19 -1.77 -9.37
CA ASP A 87 -20.11 -0.99 -8.78
C ASP A 87 -18.78 -1.70 -8.99
N LEU A 88 -17.77 -0.96 -9.48
CA LEU A 88 -16.39 -1.39 -9.61
C LEU A 88 -15.56 -0.75 -8.50
N HIS A 89 -15.23 -1.53 -7.47
CA HIS A 89 -14.55 -1.05 -6.27
C HIS A 89 -13.05 -0.89 -6.49
N GLN A 90 -12.43 -1.84 -7.20
CA GLN A 90 -10.99 -1.90 -7.41
C GLN A 90 -10.64 -2.61 -8.72
N MET A 91 -9.63 -2.08 -9.43
CA MET A 91 -9.08 -2.74 -10.62
C MET A 91 -8.50 -4.10 -10.25
N LEU A 92 -8.77 -5.12 -11.09
CA LEU A 92 -8.19 -6.44 -10.94
C LEU A 92 -7.05 -6.60 -11.95
N HIS A 93 -5.83 -6.69 -11.43
CA HIS A 93 -4.67 -7.07 -12.23
C HIS A 93 -4.70 -8.59 -12.44
N VAL A 94 -4.77 -9.01 -13.70
CA VAL A 94 -4.77 -10.42 -14.07
C VAL A 94 -3.32 -10.87 -14.21
N THR A 95 -2.93 -11.83 -13.36
CA THR A 95 -1.63 -12.48 -13.37
C THR A 95 -1.83 -13.97 -13.61
N ALA A 96 -0.75 -14.71 -13.88
CA ALA A 96 -0.85 -16.15 -14.10
C ALA A 96 -1.50 -16.84 -12.88
N GLY A 97 -2.63 -17.49 -13.11
CA GLY A 97 -3.41 -18.18 -12.11
C GLY A 97 -4.22 -17.32 -11.15
N THR A 98 -4.59 -16.08 -11.52
CA THR A 98 -5.51 -15.26 -10.73
C THR A 98 -6.84 -15.98 -10.54
N VAL A 99 -7.23 -16.27 -9.30
CA VAL A 99 -8.51 -16.95 -9.00
C VAL A 99 -9.61 -15.94 -8.74
N LEU A 100 -10.65 -15.97 -9.58
CA LEU A 100 -11.86 -15.18 -9.44
C LEU A 100 -12.95 -16.03 -8.77
N VAL A 101 -13.59 -15.47 -7.75
CA VAL A 101 -14.70 -16.10 -7.04
C VAL A 101 -15.93 -15.23 -7.10
N THR A 102 -17.03 -15.80 -7.56
CA THR A 102 -18.31 -15.12 -7.71
C THR A 102 -19.31 -15.73 -6.74
N THR A 103 -20.02 -14.91 -5.98
CA THR A 103 -21.07 -15.37 -5.06
C THR A 103 -22.40 -14.70 -5.38
N LEU A 104 -23.48 -15.48 -5.42
CA LEU A 104 -24.83 -14.98 -5.68
C LEU A 104 -25.73 -15.15 -4.47
N THR A 105 -26.48 -14.10 -4.13
CA THR A 105 -27.55 -14.11 -3.13
C THR A 105 -28.82 -13.46 -3.69
N GLY A 106 -30.00 -13.92 -3.29
CA GLY A 106 -31.28 -13.39 -3.77
C GLY A 106 -32.16 -14.48 -4.39
N ASP A 107 -33.06 -14.07 -5.28
CA ASP A 107 -34.07 -14.95 -5.88
C ASP A 107 -34.19 -14.78 -7.41
N GLN A 108 -35.16 -15.46 -8.00
CA GLN A 108 -35.42 -15.50 -9.45
C GLN A 108 -35.84 -14.15 -10.06
N GLN A 109 -36.16 -13.15 -9.23
CA GLN A 109 -36.60 -11.82 -9.66
C GLN A 109 -35.50 -10.79 -9.50
N ARG A 110 -34.74 -10.85 -8.40
CA ARG A 110 -33.63 -9.96 -8.13
C ARG A 110 -32.54 -10.66 -7.32
N CYS A 111 -31.30 -10.54 -7.76
CA CYS A 111 -30.15 -11.06 -7.04
C CYS A 111 -28.98 -10.09 -7.00
N ARG A 112 -28.15 -10.26 -5.97
CA ARG A 112 -26.88 -9.57 -5.76
C ARG A 112 -25.75 -10.55 -6.03
N ILE A 113 -24.78 -10.10 -6.81
CA ILE A 113 -23.57 -10.82 -7.16
C ILE A 113 -22.39 -10.04 -6.58
N ASP A 114 -21.52 -10.71 -5.83
CA ASP A 114 -20.23 -10.17 -5.44
C ASP A 114 -19.12 -10.93 -6.16
N ILE A 115 -18.15 -10.22 -6.71
CA ILE A 115 -17.01 -10.77 -7.46
C ILE A 115 -15.72 -10.40 -6.72
N ARG A 116 -14.98 -11.43 -6.31
CA ARG A 116 -13.83 -11.32 -5.40
C ARG A 116 -12.62 -12.07 -5.93
N THR A 117 -11.44 -11.72 -5.44
CA THR A 117 -10.25 -12.54 -5.53
C THR A 117 -9.67 -12.81 -4.14
N ARG A 118 -8.80 -13.81 -4.02
CA ARG A 118 -8.09 -14.11 -2.79
C ARG A 118 -6.61 -13.81 -2.96
N SER A 119 -6.06 -12.92 -2.14
CA SER A 119 -4.63 -12.68 -2.04
C SER A 119 -4.05 -13.43 -0.83
N GLY A 120 -2.94 -14.17 -1.04
CA GLY A 120 -2.30 -14.93 0.03
C GLY A 120 -3.19 -16.01 0.68
N SER A 121 -3.03 -16.23 1.98
CA SER A 121 -3.65 -17.38 2.69
C SER A 121 -5.03 -17.13 3.30
N SER A 122 -5.59 -15.90 3.29
CA SER A 122 -6.93 -15.66 3.88
C SER A 122 -7.63 -14.32 3.59
N GLU A 123 -7.07 -13.37 2.83
CA GLU A 123 -7.72 -12.07 2.60
C GLU A 123 -8.50 -12.05 1.28
N TRP A 124 -9.76 -11.60 1.34
CA TRP A 124 -10.64 -11.48 0.18
C TRP A 124 -10.74 -10.03 -0.26
N THR A 125 -10.42 -9.77 -1.52
CA THR A 125 -10.61 -8.45 -2.14
C THR A 125 -11.88 -8.47 -2.97
N THR A 126 -12.81 -7.55 -2.70
CA THR A 126 -14.03 -7.40 -3.52
C THR A 126 -13.74 -6.40 -4.64
N HIS A 127 -13.84 -6.84 -5.89
CA HIS A 127 -13.58 -6.02 -7.06
C HIS A 127 -14.85 -5.41 -7.63
N ALA A 128 -15.95 -6.15 -7.61
CA ALA A 128 -17.23 -5.66 -8.10
C ALA A 128 -18.41 -6.21 -7.30
N THR A 129 -19.47 -5.40 -7.24
CA THR A 129 -20.79 -5.82 -6.76
C THR A 129 -21.82 -5.45 -7.81
N ALA A 130 -22.65 -6.41 -8.20
CA ALA A 130 -23.76 -6.19 -9.12
C ALA A 130 -25.10 -6.50 -8.46
N THR A 131 -26.11 -5.71 -8.78
CA THR A 131 -27.52 -6.06 -8.58
C THR A 131 -28.15 -6.27 -9.95
N VAL A 132 -28.69 -7.46 -10.18
CA VAL A 132 -29.38 -7.82 -11.43
C VAL A 132 -30.83 -8.17 -11.14
N ALA A 133 -31.71 -7.87 -12.08
CA ALA A 133 -33.14 -8.13 -12.00
C ALA A 133 -33.70 -8.61 -13.34
N ARG A 134 -34.88 -9.25 -13.31
CA ARG A 134 -35.65 -9.52 -14.51
C ARG A 134 -36.12 -8.19 -15.13
N ALA A 135 -35.85 -8.01 -16.42
CA ALA A 135 -36.35 -6.88 -17.19
C ALA A 135 -37.72 -7.23 -17.78
N GLU A 136 -38.60 -6.24 -17.87
CA GLU A 136 -39.78 -6.34 -18.74
C GLU A 136 -39.32 -6.34 -20.21
N ARG A 137 -40.07 -7.05 -21.06
CA ARG A 137 -39.75 -7.17 -22.48
C ARG A 137 -39.65 -5.80 -23.15
N PHE A 138 -38.62 -5.62 -23.95
CA PHE A 138 -38.38 -4.43 -24.77
C PHE A 138 -39.53 -4.12 -25.73
N GLU A 139 -40.05 -2.89 -25.67
CA GLU A 139 -40.96 -2.31 -26.65
C GLU A 139 -40.17 -1.41 -27.62
N PRO A 140 -40.21 -1.64 -28.95
CA PRO A 140 -39.49 -0.82 -29.95
C PRO A 140 -39.86 0.67 -29.98
N SER A 141 -40.87 1.08 -29.19
CA SER A 141 -41.38 2.44 -29.08
C SER A 141 -40.81 3.23 -27.89
N ASP A 142 -39.84 2.67 -27.17
CA ASP A 142 -39.23 3.32 -26.01
C ASP A 142 -38.49 4.62 -26.41
N PRO A 143 -38.85 5.80 -25.87
CA PRO A 143 -38.18 7.06 -26.19
C PRO A 143 -36.69 7.10 -25.82
N ARG A 144 -36.20 6.19 -24.96
CA ARG A 144 -34.76 6.02 -24.65
C ARG A 144 -33.92 5.50 -25.83
N THR A 145 -34.56 5.04 -26.91
CA THR A 145 -33.89 4.37 -28.04
C THR A 145 -33.85 5.21 -29.32
N GLY A 146 -34.34 6.44 -29.28
CA GLY A 146 -34.31 7.33 -30.43
C GLY A 146 -32.89 7.75 -30.76
N VAL A 147 -32.19 6.99 -31.62
CA VAL A 147 -31.01 7.52 -32.30
C VAL A 147 -31.51 8.62 -33.23
N THR A 148 -31.38 9.87 -32.78
CA THR A 148 -31.72 11.05 -33.56
C THR A 148 -30.99 10.98 -34.91
N PRO A 149 -31.63 11.39 -36.04
CA PRO A 149 -30.94 11.44 -37.33
C PRO A 149 -29.63 12.21 -37.21
N ALA A 150 -28.58 11.71 -37.88
CA ALA A 150 -27.23 12.26 -37.78
C ALA A 150 -27.22 13.79 -37.98
N ASP A 151 -26.85 14.50 -36.92
CA ASP A 151 -26.52 15.93 -36.99
C ASP A 151 -25.26 16.14 -37.84
N PRO A 152 -24.98 17.38 -38.29
CA PRO A 152 -23.68 17.70 -38.85
C PRO A 152 -22.58 17.31 -37.85
N ALA A 153 -21.67 16.44 -38.26
CA ALA A 153 -20.65 15.88 -37.39
C ALA A 153 -19.25 16.22 -37.91
N THR A 154 -18.30 16.37 -36.99
CA THR A 154 -16.87 16.50 -37.31
C THR A 154 -16.26 15.11 -37.29
N GLU A 155 -15.72 14.66 -38.42
CA GLU A 155 -15.01 13.37 -38.49
C GLU A 155 -13.72 13.42 -37.66
N LEU A 156 -13.48 12.35 -36.92
CA LEU A 156 -12.26 12.09 -36.18
C LEU A 156 -11.60 10.83 -36.70
N ASP A 157 -10.27 10.79 -36.67
CA ASP A 157 -9.53 9.56 -36.92
C ASP A 157 -9.61 8.65 -35.68
N PRO A 158 -10.10 7.40 -35.79
CA PRO A 158 -10.06 6.42 -34.70
C PRO A 158 -8.64 6.20 -34.16
N ASP A 159 -7.60 6.29 -35.00
CA ASP A 159 -6.21 6.12 -34.57
C ASP A 159 -5.78 7.22 -33.60
N ASP A 160 -6.27 8.45 -33.78
CA ASP A 160 -6.02 9.56 -32.85
C ASP A 160 -6.66 9.30 -31.48
N LEU A 161 -7.86 8.70 -31.44
CA LEU A 161 -8.49 8.29 -30.18
C LEU A 161 -7.61 7.25 -29.45
N TYR A 162 -7.19 6.19 -30.14
CA TYR A 162 -6.38 5.15 -29.53
C TYR A 162 -4.99 5.66 -29.09
N GLN A 163 -4.39 6.60 -29.84
CA GLN A 163 -3.16 7.26 -29.43
C GLN A 163 -3.35 8.11 -28.17
N ARG A 164 -4.46 8.85 -28.05
CA ARG A 164 -4.78 9.62 -26.84
C ARG A 164 -5.00 8.72 -25.63
N LEU A 165 -5.79 7.64 -25.80
CA LEU A 165 -6.04 6.66 -24.73
C LEU A 165 -4.72 6.02 -24.27
N ARG A 166 -3.85 5.61 -25.21
CA ARG A 166 -2.51 5.09 -24.91
C ARG A 166 -1.64 6.11 -24.17
N GLY A 167 -1.67 7.37 -24.59
CA GLY A 167 -0.96 8.46 -23.93
C GLY A 167 -1.43 8.72 -22.48
N ALA A 168 -2.65 8.31 -22.15
CA ALA A 168 -3.25 8.38 -20.82
C ALA A 168 -3.12 7.07 -20.01
N GLY A 169 -2.39 6.06 -20.52
CA GLY A 169 -2.16 4.78 -19.84
C GLY A 169 -3.05 3.63 -20.32
N GLN A 170 -4.08 3.88 -21.14
CA GLN A 170 -5.02 2.86 -21.61
C GLN A 170 -4.57 2.25 -22.95
N GLN A 171 -4.02 1.05 -22.88
CA GLN A 171 -3.48 0.30 -24.01
C GLN A 171 -4.47 -0.77 -24.45
N HIS A 172 -5.25 -0.44 -25.48
CA HIS A 172 -6.16 -1.37 -26.13
C HIS A 172 -5.41 -2.09 -27.26
N GLY A 173 -5.26 -3.41 -27.13
CA GLY A 173 -4.69 -4.31 -28.13
C GLY A 173 -5.67 -4.63 -29.26
N PRO A 174 -5.28 -5.49 -30.21
CA PRO A 174 -6.05 -5.77 -31.42
C PRO A 174 -7.49 -6.25 -31.18
N ALA A 175 -7.78 -6.97 -30.09
CA ALA A 175 -9.15 -7.37 -29.74
C ALA A 175 -10.07 -6.18 -29.42
N PHE A 176 -9.53 -5.11 -28.83
CA PHE A 176 -10.30 -3.95 -28.36
C PHE A 176 -10.33 -2.78 -29.33
N GLN A 177 -9.62 -2.87 -30.46
CA GLN A 177 -9.59 -1.84 -31.51
C GLN A 177 -10.72 -2.07 -32.54
N GLY A 178 -11.96 -1.88 -32.11
CA GLY A 178 -13.16 -2.13 -32.91
C GLY A 178 -13.82 -0.92 -33.57
N ILE A 179 -13.36 0.30 -33.26
CA ILE A 179 -13.90 1.53 -33.85
C ILE A 179 -13.31 1.72 -35.26
N MET A 180 -14.18 1.67 -36.27
CA MET A 180 -13.81 1.76 -37.70
C MET A 180 -14.00 3.15 -38.29
N GLY A 181 -14.83 3.98 -37.66
CA GLY A 181 -15.10 5.35 -38.04
C GLY A 181 -15.68 6.10 -36.86
N LEU A 182 -15.37 7.38 -36.75
CA LEU A 182 -15.71 8.16 -35.57
C LEU A 182 -16.07 9.59 -35.96
N ALA A 183 -17.12 10.12 -35.36
CA ALA A 183 -17.50 11.51 -35.56
C ALA A 183 -18.10 12.11 -34.28
N VAL A 184 -17.94 13.42 -34.11
CA VAL A 184 -18.52 14.19 -33.01
C VAL A 184 -19.63 15.08 -33.54
N GLU A 185 -20.84 14.89 -33.02
CA GLU A 185 -22.02 15.67 -33.38
C GLU A 185 -21.95 17.08 -32.77
N GLN A 186 -22.70 18.05 -33.30
CA GLN A 186 -22.77 19.40 -32.73
C GLN A 186 -23.25 19.43 -31.28
N SER A 187 -24.06 18.45 -30.88
CA SER A 187 -24.50 18.21 -29.50
C SER A 187 -23.35 17.90 -28.53
N GLY A 188 -22.19 17.49 -29.04
CA GLY A 188 -21.06 17.00 -28.27
C GLY A 188 -21.03 15.47 -28.11
N ALA A 189 -22.09 14.78 -28.53
CA ALA A 189 -22.15 13.32 -28.58
C ALA A 189 -21.14 12.76 -29.58
N ALA A 190 -20.60 11.58 -29.29
CA ALA A 190 -19.74 10.84 -30.21
C ALA A 190 -20.52 9.69 -30.84
N ARG A 191 -20.34 9.53 -32.15
CA ARG A 191 -20.91 8.44 -32.94
C ARG A 191 -19.78 7.64 -33.55
N ALA A 192 -19.72 6.35 -33.22
CA ALA A 192 -18.74 5.42 -33.72
C ALA A 192 -19.39 4.37 -34.62
N GLN A 193 -18.77 4.10 -35.77
CA GLN A 193 -18.98 2.86 -36.51
C GLN A 193 -18.10 1.79 -35.87
N VAL A 194 -18.70 0.70 -35.41
CA VAL A 194 -18.03 -0.30 -34.59
C VAL A 194 -18.18 -1.69 -35.20
N ARG A 195 -17.25 -2.59 -34.88
CA ARG A 195 -17.38 -4.02 -35.16
C ARG A 195 -16.61 -4.81 -34.11
N LEU A 196 -17.04 -6.04 -33.84
CA LEU A 196 -16.25 -6.98 -33.04
C LEU A 196 -15.07 -7.54 -33.86
N PRO A 197 -13.80 -7.26 -33.49
CA PRO A 197 -12.63 -7.78 -34.18
C PRO A 197 -12.57 -9.31 -34.16
N SER A 198 -11.89 -9.91 -35.15
CA SER A 198 -11.81 -11.39 -35.25
C SER A 198 -11.03 -12.03 -34.10
N SER A 199 -10.02 -11.34 -33.55
CA SER A 199 -9.24 -11.78 -32.38
C SER A 199 -10.12 -11.96 -31.13
N ALA A 200 -11.19 -11.17 -30.99
CA ALA A 200 -12.10 -11.23 -29.86
C ALA A 200 -13.16 -12.36 -29.95
N ARG A 201 -13.28 -13.07 -31.09
CA ARG A 201 -14.33 -14.07 -31.35
C ARG A 201 -14.00 -15.48 -30.87
N THR A 202 -12.75 -15.75 -30.54
CA THR A 202 -12.30 -17.11 -30.17
C THR A 202 -12.75 -17.41 -28.75
N GLY A 203 -13.43 -18.54 -28.54
CA GLY A 203 -13.84 -19.00 -27.19
C GLY A 203 -14.98 -18.21 -26.54
N SER A 204 -15.63 -17.28 -27.27
CA SER A 204 -16.65 -16.37 -26.74
C SER A 204 -18.10 -16.74 -27.08
N ARG A 205 -18.37 -18.02 -27.40
CA ARG A 205 -19.70 -18.48 -27.85
C ARG A 205 -20.76 -18.48 -26.75
N ASP A 206 -20.34 -18.54 -25.49
CA ASP A 206 -21.23 -18.71 -24.33
C ASP A 206 -21.51 -17.40 -23.59
N PHE A 207 -21.07 -16.25 -24.13
CA PHE A 207 -21.32 -14.95 -23.51
C PHE A 207 -22.74 -14.44 -23.76
N LEU A 208 -23.39 -13.95 -22.71
CA LEU A 208 -24.68 -13.24 -22.80
C LEU A 208 -24.49 -11.79 -23.27
N LEU A 209 -23.38 -11.19 -22.85
CA LEU A 209 -22.92 -9.85 -23.12
C LEU A 209 -21.43 -9.94 -23.46
N HIS A 210 -21.10 -9.86 -24.75
CA HIS A 210 -19.70 -9.96 -25.19
C HIS A 210 -18.86 -8.77 -24.65
N PRO A 211 -17.91 -8.97 -23.70
CA PRO A 211 -17.33 -7.86 -22.97
C PRO A 211 -16.56 -6.88 -23.85
N VAL A 212 -15.81 -7.39 -24.82
CA VAL A 212 -15.06 -6.56 -25.79
C VAL A 212 -15.98 -5.65 -26.60
N MET A 213 -17.17 -6.12 -26.98
CA MET A 213 -18.07 -5.30 -27.80
C MET A 213 -18.74 -4.20 -26.98
N MET A 214 -19.08 -4.48 -25.71
CA MET A 214 -19.53 -3.47 -24.76
C MET A 214 -18.41 -2.45 -24.49
N ASP A 215 -17.17 -2.89 -24.32
CA ASP A 215 -16.03 -2.02 -24.11
C ASP A 215 -15.76 -1.11 -25.32
N ILE A 216 -15.78 -1.67 -26.55
CA ILE A 216 -15.71 -0.88 -27.79
C ILE A 216 -16.82 0.18 -27.85
N ALA A 217 -18.04 -0.15 -27.43
CA ALA A 217 -19.12 0.83 -27.36
C ALA A 217 -18.80 1.93 -26.32
N LEU A 218 -18.29 1.58 -25.15
CA LEU A 218 -17.85 2.52 -24.09
C LEU A 218 -16.70 3.43 -24.53
N GLN A 219 -15.75 2.93 -25.32
CA GLN A 219 -14.64 3.72 -25.86
C GLN A 219 -15.12 4.95 -26.66
N THR A 220 -16.35 4.91 -27.20
CA THR A 220 -17.01 6.06 -27.85
C THR A 220 -17.10 7.28 -26.94
N LEU A 221 -17.22 7.10 -25.62
CA LEU A 221 -17.26 8.20 -24.65
C LEU A 221 -15.97 9.04 -24.66
N GLY A 222 -14.82 8.40 -24.91
CA GLY A 222 -13.51 9.06 -25.03
C GLY A 222 -13.37 9.96 -26.25
N ALA A 223 -14.32 9.90 -27.19
CA ALA A 223 -14.39 10.74 -28.37
C ALA A 223 -15.38 11.89 -28.26
N THR A 224 -16.18 11.96 -27.19
CA THR A 224 -17.14 13.07 -26.99
C THR A 224 -16.39 14.40 -26.94
N ARG A 225 -17.07 15.51 -27.31
CA ARG A 225 -16.45 16.84 -27.28
C ARG A 225 -15.85 17.17 -25.91
N MET A 226 -16.56 16.80 -24.85
CA MET A 226 -16.12 16.97 -23.48
C MET A 226 -14.83 16.20 -23.19
N ALA A 227 -14.73 14.93 -23.61
CA ALA A 227 -13.51 14.14 -23.46
C ALA A 227 -12.34 14.73 -24.26
N THR A 228 -12.59 15.22 -25.48
CA THR A 228 -11.54 15.87 -26.29
C THR A 228 -11.09 17.22 -25.72
N ASP A 229 -12.01 18.00 -25.13
CA ASP A 229 -11.70 19.28 -24.49
C ASP A 229 -10.89 19.07 -23.21
N LEU A 230 -11.23 18.04 -22.41
CA LEU A 230 -10.44 17.60 -21.24
C LEU A 230 -9.00 17.22 -21.63
N ALA A 231 -8.81 16.58 -22.79
CA ALA A 231 -7.50 16.21 -23.30
C ALA A 231 -6.70 17.37 -23.91
N GLY A 232 -7.36 18.43 -24.40
CA GLY A 232 -6.74 19.53 -25.17
C GLY A 232 -6.36 20.79 -24.39
N GLY A 233 -6.72 20.93 -23.11
CA GLY A 233 -6.42 22.12 -22.31
C GLY A 233 -4.92 22.35 -22.04
N GLN A 234 -4.50 23.61 -21.83
CA GLN A 234 -3.12 24.01 -21.48
C GLN A 234 -2.56 23.38 -20.19
N ALA A 235 -3.38 22.62 -19.46
CA ALA A 235 -3.03 21.80 -18.32
C ALA A 235 -3.26 20.31 -18.62
N ALA A 236 -2.93 19.84 -19.83
CA ALA A 236 -3.08 18.46 -20.30
C ALA A 236 -2.28 17.47 -19.43
N ARG A 237 -2.78 17.22 -18.22
CA ARG A 237 -2.43 16.08 -17.39
C ARG A 237 -3.00 14.86 -18.12
N LYS A 238 -2.13 13.93 -18.49
CA LYS A 238 -2.49 12.57 -18.90
C LYS A 238 -3.40 12.00 -17.81
N SER A 239 -4.70 12.05 -17.99
CA SER A 239 -5.66 11.67 -16.96
C SER A 239 -6.30 10.36 -17.41
N LEU A 240 -6.13 9.33 -16.61
CA LEU A 240 -6.69 8.02 -16.84
C LEU A 240 -8.18 8.08 -16.48
N VAL A 241 -9.05 7.88 -17.46
CA VAL A 241 -10.51 7.88 -17.26
C VAL A 241 -11.02 6.45 -17.33
N VAL A 242 -11.55 5.92 -16.23
CA VAL A 242 -12.00 4.52 -16.11
C VAL A 242 -13.41 4.43 -15.56
N PRO A 243 -14.21 3.42 -15.96
CA PRO A 243 -15.53 3.21 -15.40
C PRO A 243 -15.43 2.78 -13.94
N VAL A 244 -16.32 3.30 -13.11
CA VAL A 244 -16.44 2.93 -11.68
C VAL A 244 -17.83 2.45 -11.30
N ARG A 245 -18.85 2.80 -12.10
CA ARG A 245 -20.22 2.37 -11.87
C ARG A 245 -20.98 2.28 -13.18
N TYR A 246 -21.81 1.25 -13.34
CA TYR A 246 -22.83 1.17 -14.38
C TYR A 246 -24.21 1.13 -13.72
N ALA A 247 -25.12 1.98 -14.15
CA ALA A 247 -26.52 1.93 -13.77
C ALA A 247 -27.36 1.63 -15.01
N GLY A 248 -28.22 0.62 -14.92
CA GLY A 248 -29.11 0.24 -16.02
C GLY A 248 -28.38 -0.25 -17.28
N VAL A 249 -27.84 -1.47 -17.25
CA VAL A 249 -27.32 -2.14 -18.47
C VAL A 249 -28.38 -3.09 -19.02
N HIS A 250 -28.89 -2.76 -20.20
CA HIS A 250 -29.96 -3.48 -20.89
C HIS A 250 -29.42 -4.16 -22.15
N VAL A 251 -29.64 -5.46 -22.28
CA VAL A 251 -29.22 -6.26 -23.44
C VAL A 251 -30.46 -6.74 -24.18
N TYR A 252 -30.67 -6.25 -25.40
CA TYR A 252 -31.87 -6.52 -26.19
C TYR A 252 -31.66 -7.60 -27.27
N GLY A 253 -30.42 -8.02 -27.48
CA GLY A 253 -30.07 -9.06 -28.43
C GLY A 253 -28.56 -9.31 -28.48
N ASP A 254 -28.13 -10.03 -29.51
CA ASP A 254 -26.70 -10.31 -29.73
C ASP A 254 -25.95 -9.03 -30.10
N ILE A 255 -25.27 -8.45 -29.11
CA ILE A 255 -24.51 -7.20 -29.24
C ILE A 255 -23.34 -7.32 -30.22
N THR A 256 -22.87 -8.54 -30.54
CA THR A 256 -21.75 -8.74 -31.49
C THR A 256 -22.11 -8.36 -32.93
N ARG A 257 -23.41 -8.14 -33.20
CA ARG A 257 -23.96 -7.63 -34.46
C ARG A 257 -24.04 -6.10 -34.51
N GLY A 258 -23.65 -5.41 -33.44
CA GLY A 258 -23.68 -3.96 -33.38
C GLY A 258 -22.75 -3.32 -34.40
N VAL A 259 -23.24 -2.26 -35.05
CA VAL A 259 -22.50 -1.53 -36.09
C VAL A 259 -22.37 -0.04 -35.80
N CYS A 260 -23.20 0.51 -34.92
CA CYS A 260 -23.14 1.91 -34.54
C CYS A 260 -23.27 2.06 -33.02
N ALA A 261 -22.31 2.73 -32.39
CA ALA A 261 -22.38 3.14 -31.00
C ALA A 261 -22.52 4.66 -30.91
N VAL A 262 -23.37 5.15 -30.02
CA VAL A 262 -23.50 6.57 -29.70
C VAL A 262 -23.25 6.74 -28.21
N GLY A 263 -22.33 7.64 -27.86
CA GLY A 263 -21.97 7.96 -26.49
C GLY A 263 -22.15 9.44 -26.18
N THR A 264 -22.71 9.75 -25.02
CA THR A 264 -22.83 11.11 -24.47
C THR A 264 -22.08 11.18 -23.15
N LEU A 265 -21.51 12.34 -22.83
CA LEU A 265 -20.76 12.54 -21.58
C LEU A 265 -21.08 13.91 -20.98
N SER A 266 -21.24 13.94 -19.67
CA SER A 266 -21.60 15.13 -18.90
C SER A 266 -20.82 15.20 -17.58
N VAL A 267 -20.63 16.42 -17.07
CA VAL A 267 -19.94 16.67 -15.79
C VAL A 267 -20.94 16.48 -14.64
N THR A 268 -20.58 15.67 -13.66
CA THR A 268 -21.30 15.58 -12.37
C THR A 268 -20.83 16.66 -11.40
N GLU A 269 -21.55 16.93 -10.30
CA GLU A 269 -21.11 17.89 -9.27
C GLU A 269 -19.81 17.41 -8.58
N GLY A 270 -18.65 17.77 -9.15
CA GLY A 270 -17.31 17.36 -8.71
C GLY A 270 -16.33 17.34 -9.90
N SER A 271 -15.07 17.74 -9.71
CA SER A 271 -14.10 17.85 -10.82
C SER A 271 -13.45 16.52 -11.23
N ASP A 272 -13.81 15.41 -10.57
CA ASP A 272 -13.16 14.10 -10.66
C ASP A 272 -14.08 12.98 -11.17
N ARG A 273 -15.35 13.28 -11.45
CA ARG A 273 -16.35 12.31 -11.94
C ARG A 273 -17.07 12.83 -13.19
N LEU A 274 -17.38 11.91 -14.10
CA LEU A 274 -18.15 12.16 -15.32
C LEU A 274 -19.26 11.11 -15.41
N ALA A 275 -20.42 11.50 -15.92
CA ALA A 275 -21.53 10.57 -16.20
C ALA A 275 -21.76 10.51 -17.71
N GLY A 276 -21.83 9.31 -18.26
CA GLY A 276 -22.10 9.10 -19.68
C GLY A 276 -23.21 8.08 -19.94
N GLU A 277 -23.74 8.11 -21.15
CA GLU A 277 -24.75 7.16 -21.62
C GLU A 277 -24.24 6.53 -22.91
N VAL A 278 -24.57 5.25 -23.17
CA VAL A 278 -24.14 4.55 -24.38
C VAL A 278 -25.27 3.72 -24.97
N VAL A 279 -25.49 3.88 -26.28
CA VAL A 279 -26.42 3.06 -27.06
C VAL A 279 -25.68 2.40 -28.21
N LEU A 280 -25.81 1.07 -28.34
CA LEU A 280 -25.29 0.29 -29.47
C LEU A 280 -26.46 -0.22 -30.31
N THR A 281 -26.42 -0.03 -31.62
CA THR A 281 -27.47 -0.45 -32.55
C THR A 281 -26.99 -1.41 -33.64
N ASP A 282 -27.93 -2.19 -34.16
CA ASP A 282 -27.77 -3.03 -35.35
C ASP A 282 -27.81 -2.19 -36.66
N PRO A 283 -27.60 -2.82 -37.84
CA PRO A 283 -27.67 -2.11 -39.13
C PRO A 283 -29.03 -1.48 -39.47
N ASP A 284 -30.12 -1.96 -38.86
CA ASP A 284 -31.46 -1.41 -39.03
C ASP A 284 -31.73 -0.25 -38.04
N GLY A 285 -30.76 0.09 -37.18
CA GLY A 285 -30.88 1.12 -36.16
C GLY A 285 -31.59 0.65 -34.89
N ARG A 286 -31.85 -0.66 -34.73
CA ARG A 286 -32.47 -1.19 -33.50
C ARG A 286 -31.44 -1.31 -32.38
N PRO A 287 -31.77 -0.92 -31.14
CA PRO A 287 -30.84 -1.04 -30.01
C PRO A 287 -30.57 -2.50 -29.68
N LEU A 288 -29.30 -2.81 -29.44
CA LEU A 288 -28.81 -4.11 -28.95
C LEU A 288 -28.32 -4.00 -27.51
N LEU A 289 -27.72 -2.86 -27.14
CA LEU A 289 -27.26 -2.53 -25.80
C LEU A 289 -27.63 -1.08 -25.47
N VAL A 290 -28.16 -0.85 -24.28
CA VAL A 290 -28.33 0.48 -23.70
C VAL A 290 -27.71 0.48 -22.30
N ILE A 291 -26.86 1.47 -22.05
CA ILE A 291 -26.31 1.79 -20.74
C ILE A 291 -26.92 3.13 -20.34
N ASP A 292 -27.86 3.10 -19.39
CA ASP A 292 -28.58 4.30 -18.93
C ASP A 292 -27.60 5.30 -18.31
N GLU A 293 -26.64 4.83 -17.51
CA GLU A 293 -25.56 5.65 -16.99
C GLU A 293 -24.28 4.82 -16.77
N VAL A 294 -23.14 5.36 -17.17
CA VAL A 294 -21.82 4.91 -16.73
C VAL A 294 -21.11 6.09 -16.05
N GLU A 295 -20.77 5.89 -14.79
CA GLU A 295 -19.94 6.83 -14.05
C GLU A 295 -18.47 6.51 -14.35
N MET A 296 -17.72 7.54 -14.71
CA MET A 296 -16.30 7.48 -15.02
C MET A 296 -15.53 8.29 -13.98
N ALA A 297 -14.49 7.70 -13.39
CA ALA A 297 -13.55 8.42 -12.53
C ALA A 297 -12.39 8.97 -13.37
N VAL A 298 -12.06 10.24 -13.14
CA VAL A 298 -10.86 10.88 -13.69
C VAL A 298 -9.73 10.68 -12.70
N LEU A 299 -8.96 9.62 -12.90
CA LEU A 299 -7.75 9.38 -12.16
C LEU A 299 -6.68 10.31 -12.74
N GLY A 300 -6.32 11.35 -11.98
CA GLY A 300 -5.12 12.10 -12.29
C GLY A 300 -3.96 11.12 -12.34
N SER A 301 -3.16 11.13 -13.40
CA SER A 301 -1.90 10.41 -13.37
C SER A 301 -1.16 10.85 -12.10
N GLY A 302 -0.66 9.90 -11.32
CA GLY A 302 0.39 10.16 -10.33
C GLY A 302 1.69 10.70 -10.96
N GLY A 303 1.64 11.15 -12.23
CA GLY A 303 2.73 11.32 -13.17
C GLY A 303 3.58 12.58 -13.01
N GLY A 304 3.38 13.36 -11.95
CA GLY A 304 4.44 14.26 -11.49
C GLY A 304 5.45 13.51 -10.62
N ALA A 305 4.94 12.81 -9.61
CA ALA A 305 5.74 12.14 -8.59
C ALA A 305 6.34 10.82 -9.10
N THR A 306 5.61 10.01 -9.88
CA THR A 306 6.16 8.76 -10.45
C THR A 306 7.14 9.00 -11.61
N GLU A 307 6.90 10.00 -12.48
CA GLU A 307 7.88 10.35 -13.52
C GLU A 307 9.15 10.96 -12.92
N PHE A 308 9.02 11.77 -11.86
CA PHE A 308 10.16 12.26 -11.09
C PHE A 308 10.88 11.10 -10.38
N GLY A 309 10.15 10.20 -9.72
CA GLY A 309 10.71 9.00 -9.07
C GLY A 309 11.52 8.12 -10.02
N ASN A 310 11.06 7.92 -11.24
CA ASN A 310 11.78 7.15 -12.27
C ASN A 310 13.04 7.85 -12.82
N ARG A 311 13.27 9.13 -12.50
CA ARG A 311 14.46 9.90 -12.89
C ARG A 311 15.47 10.07 -11.75
N LEU A 312 15.12 9.67 -10.54
CA LEU A 312 15.97 9.79 -9.37
C LEU A 312 16.75 8.51 -9.15
N PHE A 313 18.04 8.66 -8.93
CA PHE A 313 18.94 7.55 -8.63
C PHE A 313 19.70 7.87 -7.35
N THR A 314 19.94 6.84 -6.56
CA THR A 314 20.86 6.88 -5.42
C THR A 314 21.95 5.83 -5.60
N LEU A 315 22.98 5.94 -4.77
CA LEU A 315 24.06 4.97 -4.68
C LEU A 315 23.78 4.05 -3.49
N GLU A 316 23.87 2.75 -3.72
CA GLU A 316 23.75 1.73 -2.67
C GLU A 316 24.99 0.83 -2.66
N TRP A 317 25.51 0.58 -1.47
CA TRP A 317 26.62 -0.34 -1.26
C TRP A 317 26.09 -1.75 -1.00
N GLU A 318 26.31 -2.63 -1.95
CA GLU A 318 25.85 -4.02 -1.90
C GLU A 318 26.99 -4.93 -1.39
N PRO A 319 26.76 -5.76 -0.35
CA PRO A 319 27.76 -6.71 0.09
C PRO A 319 27.94 -7.83 -0.93
N VAL A 320 29.12 -7.93 -1.52
CA VAL A 320 29.42 -8.89 -2.60
C VAL A 320 30.76 -9.56 -2.35
N PRO A 321 30.83 -10.90 -2.31
CA PRO A 321 32.10 -11.61 -2.13
C PRO A 321 33.04 -11.37 -3.31
N LEU A 322 34.34 -11.46 -3.05
CA LEU A 322 35.35 -11.36 -4.10
C LEU A 322 35.18 -12.53 -5.10
N PRO A 323 35.13 -12.27 -6.42
CA PRO A 323 35.02 -13.32 -7.43
C PRO A 323 36.32 -14.13 -7.55
N THR A 324 36.24 -15.31 -8.16
CA THR A 324 37.43 -16.12 -8.41
C THR A 324 38.32 -15.48 -9.49
N ALA A 325 39.63 -15.37 -9.22
CA ALA A 325 40.59 -14.73 -10.11
C ALA A 325 40.67 -15.40 -11.49
N ALA A 326 40.71 -14.57 -12.54
CA ALA A 326 40.93 -15.03 -13.92
C ALA A 326 42.42 -15.25 -14.26
N GLY A 327 43.33 -14.66 -13.47
CA GLY A 327 44.79 -14.76 -13.60
C GLY A 327 45.48 -13.65 -12.79
N LEU A 328 46.75 -13.84 -12.40
CA LEU A 328 47.51 -12.87 -11.61
C LEU A 328 48.15 -11.79 -12.50
N PRO A 329 48.21 -10.51 -12.05
CA PRO A 329 49.03 -9.50 -12.72
C PRO A 329 50.52 -9.86 -12.60
N GLY A 330 51.29 -9.57 -13.65
CA GLY A 330 52.73 -9.80 -13.70
C GLY A 330 53.54 -8.74 -12.95
N ALA A 331 53.12 -7.47 -13.00
CA ALA A 331 53.77 -6.38 -12.28
C ALA A 331 52.83 -5.23 -11.87
N LEU A 332 53.03 -4.67 -10.68
CA LEU A 332 52.30 -3.53 -10.12
C LEU A 332 53.22 -2.38 -9.68
N LEU A 333 52.89 -1.14 -10.08
CA LEU A 333 53.55 0.07 -9.58
C LEU A 333 52.68 0.72 -8.52
N MET A 334 53.18 0.84 -7.29
CA MET A 334 52.48 1.51 -6.19
C MET A 334 53.00 2.94 -6.02
N ILE A 335 52.09 3.90 -5.89
CA ILE A 335 52.38 5.31 -5.69
C ILE A 335 51.89 5.70 -4.29
N GLY A 336 52.83 6.03 -3.41
CA GLY A 336 52.59 6.33 -2.00
C GLY A 336 53.91 6.48 -1.23
N ASP A 337 53.84 6.81 0.06
CA ASP A 337 55.03 6.95 0.91
C ASP A 337 55.14 5.78 1.91
N PRO A 338 56.03 4.79 1.67
CA PRO A 338 56.11 3.60 2.53
C PRO A 338 56.73 3.90 3.90
N THR A 339 57.45 5.02 4.04
CA THR A 339 58.12 5.36 5.30
C THR A 339 57.15 5.89 6.35
N SER A 340 56.02 6.43 5.92
CA SER A 340 55.00 7.05 6.76
C SER A 340 53.67 6.27 6.79
N ASP A 341 53.51 5.24 5.95
CA ASP A 341 52.28 4.50 5.78
C ASP A 341 52.41 2.98 6.01
N PRO A 342 51.92 2.46 7.16
CA PRO A 342 51.93 1.04 7.47
C PRO A 342 51.13 0.18 6.49
N LEU A 343 50.02 0.70 5.93
CA LEU A 343 49.19 -0.05 4.99
C LEU A 343 49.97 -0.30 3.69
N LEU A 344 50.63 0.73 3.16
CA LEU A 344 51.43 0.60 1.94
C LEU A 344 52.54 -0.44 2.11
N SER A 345 53.24 -0.42 3.25
CA SER A 345 54.29 -1.40 3.58
C SER A 345 53.74 -2.84 3.69
N ALA A 346 52.59 -3.02 4.34
CA ALA A 346 51.95 -4.33 4.49
C ALA A 346 51.42 -4.85 3.15
N LEU A 347 50.84 -3.97 2.32
CA LEU A 347 50.34 -4.30 1.00
C LEU A 347 51.48 -4.67 0.04
N GLN A 348 52.57 -3.91 0.04
CA GLN A 348 53.78 -4.24 -0.73
C GLN A 348 54.31 -5.63 -0.35
N SER A 349 54.39 -5.92 0.95
CA SER A 349 54.88 -7.22 1.44
C SER A 349 53.97 -8.37 0.98
N SER A 350 52.65 -8.19 1.05
CA SER A 350 51.66 -9.20 0.63
C SER A 350 51.68 -9.45 -0.87
N LEU A 351 51.90 -8.41 -1.68
CA LEU A 351 51.94 -8.50 -3.14
C LEU A 351 53.28 -9.05 -3.66
N ALA A 352 54.41 -8.70 -3.04
CA ALA A 352 55.75 -9.09 -3.49
C ALA A 352 55.99 -10.61 -3.49
N GLU A 353 55.20 -11.38 -2.72
CA GLU A 353 55.23 -12.85 -2.76
C GLU A 353 54.57 -13.44 -4.02
N ARG A 354 53.78 -12.65 -4.75
CA ARG A 354 52.91 -13.13 -5.84
C ARG A 354 53.08 -12.39 -7.17
N THR A 355 53.63 -11.18 -7.16
CA THR A 355 53.82 -10.33 -8.36
C THR A 355 55.02 -9.39 -8.19
N GLU A 356 55.56 -8.86 -9.29
CA GLU A 356 56.61 -7.84 -9.24
C GLU A 356 56.01 -6.51 -8.74
N VAL A 357 56.61 -5.89 -7.71
CA VAL A 357 56.11 -4.65 -7.12
C VAL A 357 57.22 -3.62 -7.01
N ALA A 358 56.96 -2.39 -7.48
CA ALA A 358 57.77 -1.22 -7.17
C ALA A 358 56.93 -0.16 -6.44
N VAL A 359 57.59 0.63 -5.59
CA VAL A 359 56.97 1.74 -4.86
C VAL A 359 57.69 3.03 -5.21
N VAL A 360 56.93 4.10 -5.48
CA VAL A 360 57.46 5.43 -5.76
C VAL A 360 56.70 6.50 -4.99
N SER A 361 57.42 7.50 -4.48
CA SER A 361 56.81 8.62 -3.76
C SER A 361 56.01 9.51 -4.72
N PRO A 362 54.79 9.95 -4.35
CA PRO A 362 54.01 10.89 -5.15
C PRO A 362 54.62 12.31 -5.19
N HIS A 363 55.56 12.61 -4.29
CA HIS A 363 56.14 13.95 -4.14
C HIS A 363 57.39 14.18 -5.01
N ASP A 364 57.94 13.13 -5.64
CA ASP A 364 59.06 13.22 -6.56
C ASP A 364 58.59 13.00 -8.00
N GLU A 365 58.22 14.10 -8.67
CA GLU A 365 57.69 14.06 -10.04
C GLU A 365 58.65 13.41 -11.04
N ALA A 366 59.97 13.59 -10.85
CA ALA A 366 60.97 13.05 -11.74
C ALA A 366 61.06 11.54 -11.59
N ALA A 367 61.17 11.04 -10.36
CA ALA A 367 61.19 9.62 -10.05
C ALA A 367 59.87 8.93 -10.45
N LEU A 368 58.72 9.58 -10.21
CA LEU A 368 57.42 9.07 -10.60
C LEU A 368 57.31 8.88 -12.11
N ARG A 369 57.71 9.89 -12.89
CA ARG A 369 57.71 9.80 -14.35
C ARG A 369 58.68 8.72 -14.86
N GLU A 370 59.85 8.60 -14.26
CA GLU A 370 60.82 7.55 -14.60
C GLU A 370 60.27 6.15 -14.31
N ALA A 371 59.68 5.94 -13.14
CA ALA A 371 59.08 4.67 -12.74
C ALA A 371 57.91 4.24 -13.64
N ILE A 372 57.08 5.19 -14.08
CA ILE A 372 55.98 4.91 -15.03
C ILE A 372 56.53 4.58 -16.43
N THR A 373 57.59 5.26 -16.86
CA THR A 373 58.11 5.17 -18.25
C THR A 373 59.24 4.17 -18.46
N GLN A 374 59.64 3.43 -17.42
CA GLN A 374 60.72 2.46 -17.52
C GLN A 374 60.39 1.35 -18.53
N SER A 375 61.36 1.01 -19.38
CA SER A 375 61.18 0.00 -20.43
C SER A 375 61.44 -1.43 -19.96
N ALA A 376 62.05 -1.61 -18.78
CA ALA A 376 62.43 -2.91 -18.25
C ALA A 376 61.24 -3.74 -17.76
N THR A 377 60.18 -3.09 -17.29
CA THR A 377 58.99 -3.72 -16.71
C THR A 377 57.74 -3.12 -17.35
N ALA A 378 56.85 -3.98 -17.86
CA ALA A 378 55.54 -3.56 -18.31
C ALA A 378 54.54 -3.69 -17.16
N TRP A 379 54.04 -2.56 -16.66
CA TRP A 379 53.07 -2.56 -15.57
C TRP A 379 51.71 -3.10 -16.04
N ASP A 380 51.17 -4.08 -15.31
CA ASP A 380 49.78 -4.53 -15.47
C ASP A 380 48.81 -3.66 -14.67
N GLY A 381 49.30 -3.01 -13.62
CA GLY A 381 48.52 -2.07 -12.82
C GLY A 381 49.36 -0.99 -12.15
N ILE A 382 48.73 0.17 -11.94
CA ILE A 382 49.27 1.29 -11.18
C ILE A 382 48.32 1.55 -10.01
N VAL A 383 48.83 1.56 -8.79
CA VAL A 383 48.06 1.63 -7.55
C VAL A 383 48.40 2.93 -6.80
N MET A 384 47.48 3.89 -6.83
CA MET A 384 47.57 5.13 -6.06
C MET A 384 47.02 4.88 -4.65
N VAL A 385 47.84 5.00 -3.61
CA VAL A 385 47.41 4.77 -2.22
C VAL A 385 47.38 6.09 -1.46
N CYS A 386 46.19 6.48 -1.00
CA CYS A 386 46.01 7.66 -0.16
C CYS A 386 46.44 7.40 1.29
N PRO A 387 46.92 8.45 2.00
CA PRO A 387 47.38 8.32 3.38
C PRO A 387 46.22 8.11 4.38
N PRO A 388 46.53 7.75 5.64
CA PRO A 388 45.55 7.67 6.73
C PRO A 388 44.75 8.97 6.90
N ARG A 389 43.47 8.84 7.29
CA ARG A 389 42.59 9.98 7.56
C ARG A 389 43.18 10.97 8.56
N SER A 390 43.87 10.48 9.59
CA SER A 390 44.51 11.31 10.61
C SER A 390 45.56 12.27 10.04
N VAL A 391 46.20 11.91 8.91
CA VAL A 391 47.16 12.79 8.23
C VAL A 391 46.43 13.94 7.56
N ASP A 392 45.33 13.66 6.88
CA ASP A 392 44.53 14.66 6.17
C ASP A 392 43.82 15.60 7.14
N GLU A 393 43.18 15.05 8.17
CA GLU A 393 42.43 15.83 9.18
C GLU A 393 43.33 16.57 10.17
N SER A 394 44.65 16.35 10.15
CA SER A 394 45.59 17.20 10.87
C SER A 394 45.71 18.60 10.28
N LEU A 395 45.25 18.79 9.04
CA LEU A 395 45.26 20.07 8.32
C LEU A 395 43.94 20.83 8.55
N PRO A 396 43.97 22.18 8.54
CA PRO A 396 42.76 23.00 8.50
C PRO A 396 41.92 22.73 7.25
N ASP A 397 40.60 22.95 7.33
CA ASP A 397 39.63 22.69 6.25
C ASP A 397 40.04 23.26 4.87
N ASP A 398 40.51 24.50 4.82
CA ASP A 398 40.96 25.14 3.57
C ASP A 398 42.15 24.40 2.93
N ALA A 399 43.06 23.87 3.76
CA ALA A 399 44.21 23.11 3.29
C ALA A 399 43.82 21.68 2.87
N GLN A 400 42.80 21.09 3.48
CA GLN A 400 42.23 19.81 3.03
C GLN A 400 41.61 19.93 1.63
N LEU A 401 40.94 21.05 1.33
CA LEU A 401 40.39 21.31 -0.01
C LEU A 401 41.50 21.43 -1.07
N GLU A 402 42.58 22.15 -0.77
CA GLU A 402 43.73 22.25 -1.68
C GLU A 402 44.46 20.91 -1.86
N LEU A 403 44.51 20.09 -0.80
CA LEU A 403 45.05 18.74 -0.86
C LEU A 403 44.23 17.83 -1.77
N ALA A 404 42.91 17.90 -1.68
CA ALA A 404 41.99 17.19 -2.55
C ALA A 404 42.31 17.50 -4.03
N ARG A 405 42.32 18.80 -4.38
CA ARG A 405 42.65 19.27 -5.74
C ARG A 405 44.01 18.77 -6.21
N THR A 406 45.02 18.80 -5.34
CA THR A 406 46.38 18.36 -5.66
C THR A 406 46.42 16.87 -6.02
N ARG A 407 45.67 16.02 -5.30
CA ARG A 407 45.57 14.57 -5.60
C ARG A 407 44.85 14.31 -6.90
N THR A 408 43.76 15.03 -7.17
CA THR A 408 43.04 14.95 -8.45
C THR A 408 43.98 15.28 -9.61
N LEU A 409 44.79 16.34 -9.50
CA LEU A 409 45.77 16.71 -10.52
C LEU A 409 46.92 15.70 -10.66
N LEU A 410 47.35 15.08 -9.55
CA LEU A 410 48.36 14.02 -9.58
C LEU A 410 47.87 12.80 -10.37
N ILE A 411 46.64 12.35 -10.12
CA ILE A 411 46.03 11.24 -10.88
C ILE A 411 45.97 11.59 -12.37
N ALA A 412 45.52 12.81 -12.71
CA ALA A 412 45.49 13.27 -14.10
C ALA A 412 46.89 13.25 -14.76
N ARG A 413 47.94 13.66 -14.03
CA ARG A 413 49.32 13.64 -14.53
C ARG A 413 49.86 12.21 -14.73
N VAL A 414 49.53 11.29 -13.83
CA VAL A 414 49.87 9.87 -13.97
C VAL A 414 49.22 9.30 -15.23
N VAL A 415 47.91 9.54 -15.42
CA VAL A 415 47.17 9.11 -16.61
C VAL A 415 47.74 9.72 -17.89
N GLU A 416 48.04 11.02 -17.90
CA GLU A 416 48.68 11.70 -19.03
C GLU A 416 50.02 11.05 -19.39
N THR A 417 50.81 10.68 -18.39
CA THR A 417 52.11 10.02 -18.60
C THR A 417 51.93 8.63 -19.21
N VAL A 418 51.01 7.82 -18.67
CA VAL A 418 50.71 6.47 -19.15
C VAL A 418 50.20 6.48 -20.58
N THR A 419 49.22 7.33 -20.88
CA THR A 419 48.56 7.39 -22.19
C THR A 419 49.51 7.88 -23.29
N ARG A 420 50.44 8.78 -22.98
CA ARG A 420 51.49 9.24 -23.92
C ARG A 420 52.49 8.14 -24.32
N MET A 421 52.63 7.08 -23.53
CA MET A 421 53.53 5.96 -23.89
C MET A 421 52.99 5.13 -25.06
N GLY A 422 51.67 5.14 -25.31
CA GLY A 422 51.06 4.37 -26.39
C GLY A 422 51.25 2.86 -26.26
N THR A 423 51.23 2.34 -25.03
CA THR A 423 51.44 0.91 -24.75
C THR A 423 50.35 0.04 -25.36
N ARG A 424 50.72 -1.12 -25.90
CA ARG A 424 49.79 -2.07 -26.54
C ARG A 424 48.79 -2.70 -25.55
N LYS A 425 49.15 -2.75 -24.27
CA LYS A 425 48.33 -3.17 -23.12
C LYS A 425 48.45 -2.08 -22.07
N SER A 426 47.39 -1.32 -21.83
CA SER A 426 47.39 -0.26 -20.82
C SER A 426 47.29 -0.86 -19.41
N PRO A 427 48.01 -0.33 -18.42
CA PRO A 427 47.89 -0.78 -17.04
C PRO A 427 46.52 -0.41 -16.47
N ARG A 428 45.99 -1.25 -15.59
CA ARG A 428 44.82 -0.89 -14.80
C ARG A 428 45.18 0.19 -13.77
N LEU A 429 44.36 1.23 -13.63
CA LEU A 429 44.53 2.24 -12.59
C LEU A 429 43.67 1.90 -11.37
N TRP A 430 44.32 1.77 -10.22
CA TRP A 430 43.66 1.59 -8.92
C TRP A 430 43.86 2.85 -8.07
N ILE A 431 42.78 3.35 -7.49
CA ILE A 431 42.78 4.50 -6.58
C ILE A 431 42.27 4.01 -5.23
N VAL A 432 43.19 3.81 -4.30
CA VAL A 432 42.89 3.34 -2.95
C VAL A 432 42.69 4.54 -2.04
N THR A 433 41.45 4.72 -1.58
CA THR A 433 41.05 5.77 -0.63
C THR A 433 40.79 5.17 0.76
N ARG A 434 40.71 6.01 1.79
CA ARG A 434 40.48 5.61 3.18
C ARG A 434 39.35 6.38 3.81
N GLY A 435 38.25 5.68 4.10
CA GLY A 435 37.03 6.28 4.65
C GLY A 435 36.50 7.42 3.79
N ALA A 436 36.74 7.41 2.47
CA ALA A 436 36.33 8.48 1.58
C ALA A 436 34.90 8.30 1.07
N GLN A 437 34.34 7.10 1.22
CA GLN A 437 32.97 6.76 0.85
C GLN A 437 32.14 6.47 2.09
N GLN A 438 30.90 6.95 2.08
CA GLN A 438 29.91 6.63 3.10
C GLN A 438 29.25 5.30 2.73
N VAL A 439 29.59 4.21 3.43
CA VAL A 439 29.02 2.88 3.21
C VAL A 439 27.81 2.69 4.13
N ASP A 440 27.95 3.08 5.39
CA ASP A 440 26.86 3.23 6.35
C ASP A 440 26.50 4.72 6.54
N PRO A 441 25.21 5.10 6.72
CA PRO A 441 24.82 6.49 6.96
C PRO A 441 25.47 7.15 8.19
N THR A 442 26.02 6.37 9.11
CA THR A 442 26.76 6.87 10.29
C THR A 442 28.26 7.04 10.04
N ASP A 443 28.79 6.58 8.90
CA ASP A 443 30.19 6.75 8.54
C ASP A 443 30.52 8.23 8.40
N SER A 444 31.59 8.65 9.06
CA SER A 444 32.26 9.92 8.81
C SER A 444 33.24 9.79 7.65
N VAL A 445 33.27 10.76 6.74
CA VAL A 445 34.07 10.71 5.51
C VAL A 445 35.35 11.53 5.58
N THR A 446 36.43 11.02 4.97
CA THR A 446 37.68 11.75 4.73
C THR A 446 37.49 12.68 3.53
N LEU A 447 37.16 13.94 3.78
CA LEU A 447 36.79 14.92 2.74
C LEU A 447 37.86 15.09 1.66
N ALA A 448 39.15 15.17 2.06
CA ALA A 448 40.28 15.35 1.15
C ALA A 448 40.52 14.20 0.16
N GLN A 449 39.78 13.09 0.30
CA GLN A 449 39.86 11.91 -0.57
C GLN A 449 38.54 11.64 -1.32
N THR A 450 37.43 12.25 -0.87
CA THR A 450 36.07 11.97 -1.38
C THR A 450 35.94 12.35 -2.86
N GLU A 451 36.54 13.48 -3.27
CA GLU A 451 36.43 13.96 -4.65
C GLU A 451 37.15 13.08 -5.68
N LEU A 452 38.03 12.17 -5.25
CA LEU A 452 38.76 11.28 -6.16
C LEU A 452 37.83 10.33 -6.91
N ARG A 453 36.63 10.09 -6.37
CA ARG A 453 35.54 9.41 -7.09
C ARG A 453 35.18 10.11 -8.40
N GLY A 454 35.19 11.45 -8.41
CA GLY A 454 34.87 12.26 -9.58
C GLY A 454 35.84 12.01 -10.74
N ILE A 455 37.15 12.09 -10.48
CA ILE A 455 38.16 11.81 -11.52
C ILE A 455 38.18 10.34 -11.93
N ALA A 456 38.02 9.39 -10.99
CA ALA A 456 37.91 7.97 -11.33
C ALA A 456 36.76 7.72 -12.32
N ARG A 457 35.60 8.36 -12.09
CA ARG A 457 34.44 8.23 -12.97
C ARG A 457 34.65 8.87 -14.34
N VAL A 458 35.29 10.04 -14.42
CA VAL A 458 35.67 10.66 -15.71
C VAL A 458 36.60 9.74 -16.50
N LEU A 459 37.63 9.20 -15.84
CA LEU A 459 38.59 8.29 -16.46
C LEU A 459 37.97 6.98 -16.95
N THR A 460 36.92 6.49 -16.28
CA THR A 460 36.18 5.31 -16.73
C THR A 460 35.59 5.53 -18.13
N PHE A 461 35.15 6.75 -18.45
CA PHE A 461 34.57 7.09 -19.76
C PHE A 461 35.60 7.55 -20.79
N GLU A 462 36.57 8.39 -20.39
CA GLU A 462 37.57 8.94 -21.32
C GLU A 462 38.71 7.96 -21.63
N HIS A 463 39.08 7.14 -20.67
CA HIS A 463 40.21 6.20 -20.72
C HIS A 463 39.81 4.81 -20.24
N SER A 464 38.75 4.24 -20.83
CA SER A 464 38.20 2.92 -20.48
C SER A 464 39.25 1.79 -20.50
N GLU A 465 40.31 1.94 -21.30
CA GLU A 465 41.44 1.02 -21.36
C GLU A 465 42.22 0.91 -20.05
N LEU A 466 42.15 1.92 -19.18
CA LEU A 466 42.79 1.94 -17.87
C LEU A 466 41.95 1.27 -16.79
N LYS A 467 40.68 0.92 -17.04
CA LYS A 467 39.77 0.33 -16.03
C LYS A 467 39.90 1.01 -14.65
N ALA A 468 39.81 2.34 -14.63
CA ALA A 468 40.03 3.13 -13.41
C ALA A 468 39.09 2.67 -12.29
N THR A 469 39.65 2.18 -11.19
CA THR A 469 38.90 1.54 -10.11
C THR A 469 39.19 2.21 -8.78
N LEU A 470 38.14 2.60 -8.06
CA LEU A 470 38.20 3.11 -6.71
C LEU A 470 38.05 1.94 -5.71
N VAL A 471 38.96 1.84 -4.74
CA VAL A 471 38.85 0.89 -3.63
C VAL A 471 38.96 1.67 -2.32
N ASP A 472 37.84 1.82 -1.60
CA ASP A 472 37.80 2.56 -0.34
C ASP A 472 37.93 1.61 0.87
N VAL A 473 38.98 1.79 1.67
CA VAL A 473 39.23 0.96 2.86
C VAL A 473 38.96 1.75 4.14
N GLU A 474 39.19 1.13 5.29
CA GLU A 474 39.03 1.77 6.59
C GLU A 474 39.87 3.06 6.74
N PRO A 475 39.38 4.09 7.47
CA PRO A 475 40.05 5.41 7.60
C PRO A 475 41.52 5.34 8.02
N ASP A 476 41.84 4.45 8.95
CA ASP A 476 43.19 4.27 9.49
C ASP A 476 43.97 3.16 8.76
N GLY A 477 43.36 2.50 7.78
CA GLY A 477 43.95 1.33 7.10
C GLY A 477 44.05 0.09 8.00
N THR A 478 43.23 0.01 9.05
CA THR A 478 43.16 -1.09 10.02
C THR A 478 42.43 -2.32 9.50
N GLY A 479 41.74 -2.22 8.35
CA GLY A 479 41.21 -3.37 7.62
C GLY A 479 42.31 -4.33 7.18
N SER A 480 41.95 -5.51 6.68
CA SER A 480 42.90 -6.54 6.26
C SER A 480 43.67 -6.10 4.99
N PRO A 481 45.01 -5.84 5.07
CA PRO A 481 45.81 -5.56 3.87
C PRO A 481 45.83 -6.75 2.90
N ALA A 482 45.57 -7.97 3.41
CA ALA A 482 45.46 -9.16 2.59
C ALA A 482 44.23 -9.11 1.68
N ASP A 483 43.09 -8.57 2.15
CA ASP A 483 41.86 -8.48 1.34
C ASP A 483 42.07 -7.48 0.18
N LEU A 484 42.73 -6.36 0.46
CA LEU A 484 43.12 -5.40 -0.56
C LEU A 484 44.13 -6.01 -1.56
N ALA A 485 45.09 -6.81 -1.09
CA ALA A 485 46.00 -7.52 -1.97
C ALA A 485 45.26 -8.50 -2.89
N GLU A 486 44.30 -9.28 -2.36
CA GLU A 486 43.48 -10.19 -3.17
C GLU A 486 42.60 -9.44 -4.17
N GLU A 487 42.05 -8.26 -3.83
CA GLU A 487 41.30 -7.42 -4.78
C GLU A 487 42.18 -7.03 -5.99
N LEU A 488 43.38 -6.49 -5.71
CA LEU A 488 44.32 -6.04 -6.74
C LEU A 488 44.81 -7.18 -7.63
N LEU A 489 44.98 -8.38 -7.06
CA LEU A 489 45.44 -9.57 -7.77
C LEU A 489 44.32 -10.27 -8.56
N THR A 490 43.09 -10.23 -8.06
CA THR A 490 41.91 -10.81 -8.73
C THR A 490 41.50 -9.99 -9.94
N GLY A 491 41.57 -8.67 -9.82
CA GLY A 491 41.23 -7.76 -10.91
C GLY A 491 39.75 -7.82 -11.29
N SER A 492 38.85 -7.77 -10.31
CA SER A 492 37.39 -7.77 -10.52
C SER A 492 36.95 -6.69 -11.52
N ASP A 493 35.86 -6.89 -12.27
CA ASP A 493 35.35 -5.87 -13.22
C ASP A 493 34.48 -4.78 -12.53
N HIS A 494 34.59 -4.64 -11.20
CA HIS A 494 33.90 -3.57 -10.45
C HIS A 494 34.78 -2.32 -10.38
N ASP A 495 34.20 -1.16 -10.69
CA ASP A 495 34.93 0.13 -10.72
C ASP A 495 34.89 0.88 -9.38
N GLU A 496 33.96 0.56 -8.49
CA GLU A 496 33.82 1.18 -7.16
C GLU A 496 33.58 0.09 -6.11
N VAL A 497 34.57 -0.11 -5.25
CA VAL A 497 34.61 -1.15 -4.21
C VAL A 497 34.91 -0.49 -2.87
N ALA A 498 34.33 -1.01 -1.78
CA ALA A 498 34.68 -0.61 -0.43
C ALA A 498 34.86 -1.83 0.48
N TYR A 499 35.70 -1.68 1.50
CA TYR A 499 35.88 -2.67 2.57
C TYR A 499 35.53 -2.03 3.91
N ARG A 500 34.59 -2.65 4.64
CA ARG A 500 34.21 -2.27 6.01
C ARG A 500 34.11 -3.49 6.90
N ASP A 501 34.75 -3.48 8.07
CA ASP A 501 34.69 -4.58 9.04
C ASP A 501 34.98 -5.99 8.45
N GLY A 502 35.90 -6.07 7.47
CA GLY A 502 36.25 -7.31 6.78
C GLY A 502 35.23 -7.78 5.74
N GLN A 503 34.22 -6.97 5.43
CA GLN A 503 33.23 -7.22 4.40
C GLN A 503 33.49 -6.34 3.18
N ARG A 504 33.36 -6.95 1.99
CA ARG A 504 33.51 -6.29 0.68
C ARG A 504 32.15 -5.81 0.18
N TYR A 505 32.12 -4.56 -0.27
CA TYR A 505 30.96 -3.91 -0.85
C TYR A 505 31.27 -3.41 -2.26
N VAL A 506 30.25 -3.37 -3.11
CA VAL A 506 30.31 -2.75 -4.43
C VAL A 506 29.26 -1.66 -4.53
N ASN A 507 29.60 -0.55 -5.18
CA ASN A 507 28.65 0.55 -5.34
C ASN A 507 27.72 0.30 -6.54
N ARG A 508 26.42 0.44 -6.34
CA ARG A 508 25.38 0.27 -7.35
C ARG A 508 24.59 1.56 -7.51
N LEU A 509 24.37 1.98 -8.75
CA LEU A 509 23.40 3.01 -9.07
C LEU A 509 22.02 2.33 -9.14
N VAL A 510 21.12 2.71 -8.24
CA VAL A 510 19.77 2.16 -8.15
C VAL A 510 18.73 3.28 -8.22
N PRO A 511 17.48 3.01 -8.63
CA PRO A 511 16.40 3.98 -8.50
C PRO A 511 16.25 4.45 -7.05
N ALA A 512 16.04 5.74 -6.83
CA ALA A 512 15.88 6.26 -5.48
C ALA A 512 14.59 5.69 -4.86
N PRO A 513 14.61 5.27 -3.58
CA PRO A 513 13.44 4.71 -2.93
C PRO A 513 12.31 5.75 -2.88
N THR A 514 11.12 5.36 -3.30
CA THR A 514 9.90 6.18 -3.25
C THR A 514 8.84 5.52 -2.38
N THR A 515 8.00 6.33 -1.75
CA THR A 515 6.78 5.85 -1.07
C THR A 515 5.77 5.36 -2.12
N THR A 516 4.75 4.62 -1.68
CA THR A 516 3.62 4.22 -2.53
C THR A 516 2.86 5.41 -3.14
N LYS A 517 3.05 6.64 -2.62
CA LYS A 517 2.49 7.88 -3.17
C LYS A 517 3.40 8.55 -4.22
N GLY A 518 4.57 7.98 -4.51
CA GLY A 518 5.55 8.52 -5.45
C GLY A 518 6.47 9.60 -4.88
N ASP A 519 6.31 9.98 -3.60
CA ASP A 519 7.24 10.88 -2.93
C ASP A 519 8.57 10.17 -2.68
N LEU A 520 9.70 10.89 -2.74
CA LEU A 520 10.97 10.37 -2.26
C LEU A 520 10.78 9.82 -0.84
N ALA A 521 11.17 8.57 -0.62
CA ALA A 521 11.21 8.02 0.72
C ALA A 521 12.07 8.96 1.56
N ALA A 522 11.50 9.52 2.62
CA ALA A 522 12.22 10.45 3.46
C ALA A 522 13.48 9.75 3.97
N GLU A 523 14.65 10.36 3.74
CA GLU A 523 15.84 9.99 4.47
C GLU A 523 15.48 10.01 5.95
N THR A 524 15.77 8.93 6.66
CA THR A 524 15.59 8.90 8.12
C THR A 524 16.55 9.90 8.74
N ARG A 525 16.07 11.12 8.98
CA ARG A 525 16.83 12.16 9.65
C ARG A 525 16.63 12.03 11.14
N ARG A 526 17.72 11.78 11.85
CA ARG A 526 17.73 11.81 13.31
C ARG A 526 18.01 13.23 13.77
N THR A 527 17.24 13.69 14.73
CA THR A 527 17.46 14.97 15.41
C THR A 527 17.45 14.74 16.92
N VAL A 528 18.06 15.64 17.67
CA VAL A 528 18.03 15.63 19.14
C VAL A 528 17.03 16.68 19.58
N VAL A 529 16.01 16.24 20.29
CA VAL A 529 14.92 17.09 20.77
C VAL A 529 15.11 17.40 22.26
N ASN A 530 15.04 18.67 22.63
CA ASN A 530 15.10 19.11 24.03
C ASN A 530 13.70 19.17 24.65
N LEU A 531 13.36 18.09 25.38
CA LEU A 531 12.07 17.96 26.07
C LEU A 531 11.91 18.88 27.30
N ASP A 532 12.99 19.45 27.82
CA ASP A 532 12.99 20.33 28.99
C ASP A 532 12.66 21.80 28.64
N GLY A 533 12.43 22.11 27.36
CA GLY A 533 12.10 23.46 26.89
C GLY A 533 10.75 23.96 27.42
N THR A 534 10.75 24.90 28.36
CA THR A 534 9.54 25.44 29.03
C THR A 534 8.76 26.49 28.23
N GLY A 535 8.98 26.61 26.92
CA GLY A 535 8.35 27.62 26.07
C GLY A 535 7.07 27.13 25.36
N PRO A 536 6.14 28.04 24.97
CA PRO A 536 4.95 27.73 24.16
C PRO A 536 5.26 27.40 22.69
N SER A 537 6.55 27.24 22.36
CA SER A 537 7.08 26.74 21.09
C SER A 537 8.06 25.59 21.33
N GLY A 538 7.98 24.95 22.51
CA GLY A 538 8.85 23.83 22.88
C GLY A 538 8.67 22.67 21.90
N GLU A 539 9.78 22.00 21.62
CA GLU A 539 9.81 20.83 20.76
C GLU A 539 9.01 19.69 21.43
N ALA A 540 8.28 18.91 20.63
CA ALA A 540 7.46 17.81 21.13
C ALA A 540 7.76 16.56 20.33
N VAL A 541 7.53 15.40 20.94
CA VAL A 541 7.70 14.12 20.25
C VAL A 541 6.45 13.27 20.38
N ARG A 542 6.25 12.38 19.40
CA ARG A 542 5.13 11.44 19.36
C ARG A 542 5.57 10.12 18.76
N LEU A 543 5.10 9.01 19.33
CA LEU A 543 5.23 7.69 18.75
C LEU A 543 4.29 7.55 17.54
N GLN A 544 4.82 7.13 16.39
CA GLN A 544 4.04 6.93 15.17
C GLN A 544 4.30 5.55 14.56
N ILE A 545 3.40 5.13 13.68
CA ILE A 545 3.53 3.90 12.88
C ILE A 545 4.10 4.29 11.53
N ASP A 546 5.38 4.00 11.28
CA ASP A 546 5.99 4.22 9.97
C ASP A 546 5.53 3.17 8.96
N GLN A 547 5.39 1.92 9.44
CA GLN A 547 4.97 0.77 8.63
C GLN A 547 3.96 -0.09 9.40
N PRO A 548 2.66 -0.02 9.05
CA PRO A 548 1.64 -0.90 9.65
C PRO A 548 2.00 -2.37 9.47
N GLY A 549 1.78 -3.19 10.50
CA GLY A 549 2.14 -4.62 10.52
C GLY A 549 3.52 -4.92 11.11
N ARG A 550 4.35 -3.90 11.35
CA ARG A 550 5.69 -4.04 11.94
C ARG A 550 5.82 -3.27 13.25
N LEU A 551 5.77 -3.99 14.38
CA LEU A 551 5.92 -3.38 15.71
C LEU A 551 7.32 -2.82 15.95
N ASP A 552 8.35 -3.35 15.26
CA ASP A 552 9.72 -2.84 15.28
C ASP A 552 9.90 -1.54 14.47
N ALA A 553 8.88 -1.14 13.69
CA ALA A 553 8.81 0.12 12.94
C ALA A 553 8.05 1.23 13.66
N LEU A 554 7.79 1.07 14.97
CA LEU A 554 7.29 2.15 15.82
C LEU A 554 8.43 3.08 16.20
N THR A 555 8.38 4.32 15.72
CA THR A 555 9.45 5.30 15.92
C THR A 555 8.92 6.59 16.54
N VAL A 556 9.80 7.27 17.26
CA VAL A 556 9.49 8.55 17.91
C VAL A 556 9.83 9.68 16.94
N HIS A 557 8.83 10.46 16.57
CA HIS A 557 8.95 11.59 15.64
C HIS A 557 8.87 12.91 16.38
N GLU A 558 9.67 13.88 15.95
CA GLU A 558 9.45 15.28 16.29
C GLU A 558 8.10 15.74 15.71
N VAL A 559 7.29 16.41 16.51
CA VAL A 559 5.99 16.95 16.11
C VAL A 559 5.88 18.43 16.46
N LYS A 560 5.16 19.16 15.62
CA LYS A 560 4.83 20.56 15.90
C LYS A 560 3.84 20.65 17.05
N ARG A 561 4.06 21.66 17.89
CA ARG A 561 3.21 22.00 19.03
C ARG A 561 2.44 23.30 18.74
N PRO A 562 1.27 23.23 18.08
CA PRO A 562 0.47 24.42 17.81
C PRO A 562 -0.15 24.96 19.10
N ARG A 563 -0.29 26.29 19.20
CA ARG A 563 -1.03 26.90 20.31
C ARG A 563 -2.52 26.61 20.17
N PRO A 564 -3.23 26.26 21.27
CA PRO A 564 -4.68 26.04 21.22
C PRO A 564 -5.41 27.32 20.81
N GLN A 565 -6.49 27.18 20.04
CA GLN A 565 -7.37 28.26 19.59
C GLN A 565 -8.83 27.94 19.93
N GLY A 566 -9.68 28.95 20.08
CA GLY A 566 -11.11 28.75 20.33
C GLY A 566 -11.37 27.89 21.56
N ASP A 567 -12.06 26.77 21.38
CA ASP A 567 -12.45 25.79 22.39
C ASP A 567 -11.38 24.71 22.66
N GLN A 568 -10.15 24.90 22.19
CA GLN A 568 -9.08 23.93 22.35
C GLN A 568 -8.28 24.09 23.63
N VAL A 569 -7.71 22.99 24.10
CA VAL A 569 -6.77 22.95 25.22
C VAL A 569 -5.55 22.12 24.84
N GLU A 570 -4.42 22.45 25.45
CA GLU A 570 -3.20 21.67 25.35
C GLU A 570 -2.89 21.01 26.69
N VAL A 571 -2.56 19.71 26.63
CA VAL A 571 -2.24 18.90 27.80
C VAL A 571 -0.83 18.34 27.65
N ARG A 572 0.02 18.57 28.65
CA ARG A 572 1.31 17.89 28.81
C ARG A 572 1.06 16.49 29.35
N VAL A 573 1.38 15.48 28.55
CA VAL A 573 1.10 14.08 28.84
C VAL A 573 2.05 13.56 29.91
N VAL A 574 1.51 12.79 30.87
CA VAL A 574 2.27 12.12 31.94
C VAL A 574 2.16 10.60 31.80
N ALA A 575 0.95 10.11 31.51
CA ALA A 575 0.66 8.71 31.27
C ALA A 575 -0.41 8.59 30.19
N ALA A 576 -0.34 7.58 29.34
CA ALA A 576 -1.33 7.32 28.29
C ALA A 576 -1.87 5.90 28.40
N GLY A 577 -3.17 5.73 28.13
CA GLY A 577 -3.83 4.43 28.12
C GLY A 577 -3.53 3.68 26.82
N LEU A 578 -3.05 2.44 26.92
CA LEU A 578 -2.86 1.55 25.77
C LEU A 578 -4.11 0.72 25.53
N ASN A 579 -4.80 0.99 24.42
CA ASN A 579 -6.02 0.29 24.05
C ASN A 579 -5.75 -0.81 23.01
N PHE A 580 -6.66 -1.79 22.92
CA PHE A 580 -6.54 -2.86 21.93
C PHE A 580 -6.62 -2.33 20.49
N SER A 581 -7.35 -1.24 20.27
CA SER A 581 -7.42 -0.53 18.99
C SER A 581 -6.05 0.00 18.56
N ASP A 582 -5.20 0.45 19.48
CA ASP A 582 -3.83 0.89 19.16
C ASP A 582 -2.96 -0.27 18.65
N VAL A 583 -3.13 -1.46 19.23
CA VAL A 583 -2.43 -2.68 18.78
C VAL A 583 -2.89 -3.07 17.38
N LEU A 584 -4.19 -3.07 17.11
CA LEU A 584 -4.72 -3.39 15.79
C LEU A 584 -4.25 -2.38 14.73
N LYS A 585 -4.20 -1.09 15.07
CA LYS A 585 -3.67 -0.03 14.21
C LYS A 585 -2.20 -0.27 13.89
N ALA A 586 -1.38 -0.57 14.91
CA ALA A 586 0.04 -0.87 14.74
C ALA A 586 0.28 -2.14 13.90
N MET A 587 -0.61 -3.14 14.03
CA MET A 587 -0.57 -4.38 13.26
C MET A 587 -1.17 -4.25 11.85
N GLY A 588 -1.71 -3.09 11.46
CA GLY A 588 -2.29 -2.87 10.13
C GLY A 588 -3.61 -3.59 9.86
N VAL A 589 -4.28 -4.10 10.91
CA VAL A 589 -5.52 -4.89 10.81
C VAL A 589 -6.74 -4.17 11.40
N TYR A 590 -6.59 -2.88 11.70
CA TYR A 590 -7.70 -2.06 12.22
C TYR A 590 -8.68 -1.68 11.08
N PRO A 591 -9.97 -2.03 11.18
CA PRO A 591 -10.94 -1.75 10.12
C PRO A 591 -11.20 -0.23 9.94
N GLY A 592 -11.53 0.20 8.72
CA GLY A 592 -12.00 1.57 8.43
C GLY A 592 -10.91 2.63 8.29
N LEU A 593 -9.64 2.23 8.12
CA LEU A 593 -8.56 3.13 7.73
C LEU A 593 -8.57 3.33 6.20
N ASP A 594 -9.51 4.12 5.69
CA ASP A 594 -9.66 4.43 4.26
C ASP A 594 -8.49 5.31 3.75
N GLY A 595 -7.28 4.75 3.67
CA GLY A 595 -6.08 5.42 3.15
C GLY A 595 -5.43 6.47 4.08
N ALA A 596 -6.00 6.73 5.26
CA ALA A 596 -5.42 7.60 6.28
C ALA A 596 -4.35 6.86 7.10
N ALA A 597 -3.24 7.55 7.42
CA ALA A 597 -2.21 6.99 8.29
C ALA A 597 -2.78 6.77 9.71
N PRO A 598 -2.65 5.55 10.28
CA PRO A 598 -3.20 5.27 11.60
C PRO A 598 -2.47 6.08 12.69
N VAL A 599 -3.25 6.81 13.50
CA VAL A 599 -2.73 7.50 14.69
C VAL A 599 -3.05 6.67 15.93
N ILE A 600 -2.01 6.38 16.73
CA ILE A 600 -2.08 5.63 17.99
C ILE A 600 -2.17 6.55 19.20
N GLY A 601 -2.77 6.03 20.27
CA GLY A 601 -3.13 6.78 21.47
C GLY A 601 -4.48 7.47 21.30
N GLY A 602 -5.41 7.17 22.20
CA GLY A 602 -6.75 7.77 22.25
C GLY A 602 -7.06 8.52 23.54
N GLU A 603 -6.26 8.31 24.58
CA GLU A 603 -6.45 8.92 25.90
C GLU A 603 -5.12 9.14 26.63
N CYS A 604 -5.10 10.10 27.56
CA CYS A 604 -4.00 10.31 28.49
C CYS A 604 -4.42 11.01 29.78
N VAL A 605 -3.55 10.94 30.77
CA VAL A 605 -3.52 11.82 31.94
C VAL A 605 -2.39 12.82 31.78
N GLY A 606 -2.68 14.06 32.15
CA GLY A 606 -1.69 15.12 32.10
C GLY A 606 -2.11 16.40 32.82
N TYR A 607 -1.38 17.46 32.51
CA TYR A 607 -1.61 18.79 33.05
C TYR A 607 -1.91 19.76 31.91
N VAL A 608 -2.96 20.56 32.05
CA VAL A 608 -3.29 21.62 31.08
C VAL A 608 -2.14 22.63 31.05
N THR A 609 -1.57 22.89 29.87
CA THR A 609 -0.45 23.84 29.70
C THR A 609 -0.83 25.10 28.95
N ALA A 610 -1.89 25.05 28.14
CA ALA A 610 -2.46 26.21 27.48
C ALA A 610 -3.96 25.97 27.19
N ILE A 611 -4.72 27.05 27.09
CA ILE A 611 -6.14 27.05 26.76
C ILE A 611 -6.41 28.08 25.66
N GLY A 612 -7.39 27.80 24.81
CA GLY A 612 -7.90 28.74 23.81
C GLY A 612 -8.79 29.81 24.43
N ASP A 613 -9.05 30.87 23.66
CA ASP A 613 -9.75 32.07 24.14
C ASP A 613 -11.24 31.83 24.50
N GLU A 614 -11.83 30.72 24.08
CA GLU A 614 -13.24 30.35 24.34
C GLU A 614 -13.38 29.30 25.46
N VAL A 615 -12.29 28.93 26.15
CA VAL A 615 -12.32 27.89 27.19
C VAL A 615 -12.46 28.49 28.59
N ASP A 616 -13.51 28.06 29.31
CA ASP A 616 -13.75 28.39 30.73
C ASP A 616 -13.94 27.15 31.63
N SER A 617 -13.95 25.93 31.06
CA SER A 617 -14.24 24.68 31.77
C SER A 617 -13.04 24.11 32.55
N VAL A 618 -11.82 24.52 32.22
CA VAL A 618 -10.56 24.06 32.84
C VAL A 618 -9.54 25.19 32.97
N GLU A 619 -8.60 25.04 33.90
CA GLU A 619 -7.54 26.02 34.17
C GLU A 619 -6.13 25.49 33.82
N ILE A 620 -5.22 26.40 33.45
CA ILE A 620 -3.80 26.05 33.25
C ILE A 620 -3.22 25.49 34.56
N GLY A 621 -2.53 24.36 34.45
CA GLY A 621 -1.97 23.61 35.58
C GLY A 621 -2.92 22.54 36.13
N GLN A 622 -4.18 22.51 35.69
CA GLN A 622 -5.15 21.52 36.16
C GLN A 622 -4.80 20.11 35.70
N ARG A 623 -4.96 19.13 36.60
CA ARG A 623 -4.72 17.71 36.34
C ARG A 623 -5.97 17.07 35.73
N VAL A 624 -5.81 16.46 34.56
CA VAL A 624 -6.94 16.05 33.72
C VAL A 624 -6.72 14.71 33.03
N ILE A 625 -7.81 13.97 32.77
CA ILE A 625 -7.88 12.96 31.71
C ILE A 625 -8.27 13.72 30.43
N ALA A 626 -7.57 13.45 29.34
CA ALA A 626 -7.84 14.04 28.04
C ALA A 626 -7.99 12.94 26.97
N PHE A 627 -8.91 13.15 26.05
CA PHE A 627 -9.17 12.27 24.92
C PHE A 627 -8.75 12.94 23.62
N GLY A 628 -8.15 12.18 22.71
CA GLY A 628 -7.73 12.69 21.41
C GLY A 628 -6.76 11.76 20.71
N PRO A 629 -6.60 11.89 19.39
CA PRO A 629 -5.62 11.11 18.66
C PRO A 629 -4.18 11.55 18.99
N GLY A 630 -3.26 10.60 19.10
CA GLY A 630 -1.84 10.90 19.22
C GLY A 630 -1.37 11.16 20.65
N THR A 631 -2.09 10.63 21.65
CA THR A 631 -1.74 10.79 23.07
C THR A 631 -0.46 10.05 23.49
N PHE A 632 0.09 9.19 22.64
CA PHE A 632 1.44 8.63 22.80
C PHE A 632 2.51 9.63 22.38
N GLY A 633 2.51 10.80 23.03
CA GLY A 633 3.48 11.86 22.82
C GLY A 633 3.67 12.69 24.09
N THR A 634 4.51 13.72 24.02
CA THR A 634 4.79 14.57 25.18
C THR A 634 3.70 15.64 25.42
N TYR A 635 2.99 16.03 24.36
CA TYR A 635 1.86 16.96 24.41
C TYR A 635 0.74 16.51 23.47
N VAL A 636 -0.50 16.80 23.84
CA VAL A 636 -1.68 16.62 23.00
C VAL A 636 -2.54 17.89 23.02
N GLY A 637 -2.99 18.32 21.85
CA GLY A 637 -4.02 19.34 21.71
C GLY A 637 -5.37 18.66 21.45
N THR A 638 -6.41 19.06 22.16
CA THR A 638 -7.77 18.53 21.99
C THR A 638 -8.83 19.59 22.33
N LEU A 639 -10.11 19.24 22.21
CA LEU A 639 -11.23 20.11 22.60
C LEU A 639 -11.42 20.12 24.11
N ALA A 640 -11.83 21.25 24.68
CA ALA A 640 -12.10 21.38 26.11
C ALA A 640 -13.16 20.39 26.61
N ASP A 641 -14.17 20.07 25.79
CA ASP A 641 -15.22 19.08 26.08
C ASP A 641 -14.69 17.63 26.18
N LEU A 642 -13.49 17.38 25.68
CA LEU A 642 -12.81 16.08 25.72
C LEU A 642 -11.79 15.99 26.87
N VAL A 643 -11.93 16.86 27.88
CA VAL A 643 -11.04 16.92 29.03
C VAL A 643 -11.85 16.92 30.33
N VAL A 644 -11.43 16.09 31.28
CA VAL A 644 -12.12 15.92 32.57
C VAL A 644 -11.12 16.04 33.73
N PRO A 645 -11.40 16.89 34.75
CA PRO A 645 -10.56 17.00 35.95
C PRO A 645 -10.43 15.70 36.74
N ILE A 646 -9.25 15.44 37.28
CA ILE A 646 -8.96 14.26 38.11
C ILE A 646 -8.93 14.65 39.60
N PRO A 647 -9.61 13.92 40.50
CA PRO A 647 -9.50 14.15 41.95
C PRO A 647 -8.08 13.91 42.46
N ASP A 648 -7.55 14.77 43.35
CA ASP A 648 -6.19 14.67 43.93
C ASP A 648 -5.85 13.34 44.58
N THR A 649 -6.85 12.56 44.97
CA THR A 649 -6.69 11.24 45.57
C THR A 649 -6.36 10.12 44.60
N LEU A 650 -6.51 10.34 43.28
CA LEU A 650 -6.28 9.32 42.26
C LEU A 650 -4.91 9.50 41.59
N PRO A 651 -3.98 8.52 41.72
CA PRO A 651 -2.67 8.55 41.07
C PRO A 651 -2.76 8.57 39.54
N ASP A 652 -1.79 9.21 38.88
CA ASP A 652 -1.81 9.44 37.42
C ASP A 652 -1.85 8.14 36.60
N ASN A 653 -1.10 7.12 37.02
CA ASN A 653 -1.08 5.81 36.36
C ASN A 653 -2.41 5.05 36.51
N GLU A 654 -3.11 5.21 37.63
CA GLU A 654 -4.44 4.64 37.82
C GLU A 654 -5.48 5.41 37.01
N ALA A 655 -5.44 6.74 37.07
CA ALA A 655 -6.33 7.62 36.31
C ALA A 655 -6.24 7.37 34.79
N ALA A 656 -5.05 7.06 34.26
CA ALA A 656 -4.85 6.75 32.85
C ALA A 656 -5.56 5.47 32.39
N THR A 657 -6.05 4.64 33.31
CA THR A 657 -6.83 3.42 32.99
C THR A 657 -8.33 3.65 32.94
N PHE A 658 -8.80 4.86 33.31
CA PHE A 658 -10.24 5.13 33.38
C PHE A 658 -10.84 5.46 32.02
N GLY A 659 -10.20 6.30 31.20
CA GLY A 659 -10.88 7.04 30.13
C GLY A 659 -11.73 6.19 29.17
N VAL A 660 -11.15 5.63 28.11
CA VAL A 660 -11.88 4.95 27.03
C VAL A 660 -12.59 3.72 27.59
N ALA A 661 -11.93 2.95 28.46
CA ALA A 661 -12.49 1.73 29.04
C ALA A 661 -13.81 1.99 29.82
N TYR A 662 -13.83 2.99 30.72
CA TYR A 662 -15.04 3.31 31.48
C TYR A 662 -16.06 4.08 30.65
N LEU A 663 -15.63 4.96 29.73
CA LEU A 663 -16.55 5.67 28.84
C LEU A 663 -17.34 4.68 27.97
N THR A 664 -16.64 3.71 27.35
CA THR A 664 -17.28 2.64 26.57
C THR A 664 -18.21 1.80 27.44
N ALA A 665 -17.75 1.35 28.62
CA ALA A 665 -18.56 0.53 29.50
C ALA A 665 -19.82 1.27 30.02
N TRP A 666 -19.68 2.56 30.36
CA TRP A 666 -20.78 3.40 30.80
C TRP A 666 -21.79 3.62 29.69
N HIS A 667 -21.34 4.02 28.49
CA HIS A 667 -22.22 4.21 27.35
C HIS A 667 -22.98 2.91 27.00
N SER A 668 -22.25 1.79 26.91
CA SER A 668 -22.85 0.49 26.57
C SER A 668 -23.84 -0.01 27.62
N LEU A 669 -23.54 0.09 28.92
CA LEU A 669 -24.40 -0.46 29.97
C LEU A 669 -25.48 0.52 30.44
N CYS A 670 -25.16 1.79 30.62
CA CYS A 670 -26.06 2.78 31.21
C CYS A 670 -26.92 3.48 30.14
N GLU A 671 -26.34 3.91 29.02
CA GLU A 671 -27.05 4.72 28.03
C GLU A 671 -27.79 3.87 26.99
N VAL A 672 -27.08 2.90 26.41
CA VAL A 672 -27.60 1.99 25.38
C VAL A 672 -28.34 0.80 26.02
N GLY A 673 -27.65 0.07 26.90
CA GLY A 673 -28.17 -1.12 27.57
C GLY A 673 -29.21 -0.83 28.64
N ARG A 674 -29.20 0.38 29.22
CA ARG A 674 -30.07 0.83 30.31
C ARG A 674 -30.21 -0.22 31.42
N LEU A 675 -29.08 -0.81 31.79
CA LEU A 675 -29.00 -1.89 32.76
C LEU A 675 -29.61 -1.44 34.08
N SER A 676 -30.55 -2.24 34.59
CA SER A 676 -31.26 -1.94 35.84
C SER A 676 -30.84 -2.87 36.98
N PRO A 677 -31.04 -2.46 38.25
CA PRO A 677 -30.75 -3.31 39.40
C PRO A 677 -31.48 -4.67 39.30
N GLY A 678 -30.76 -5.76 39.58
CA GLY A 678 -31.28 -7.13 39.50
C GLY A 678 -31.30 -7.78 38.11
N GLU A 679 -31.10 -7.01 37.03
CA GLU A 679 -30.97 -7.57 35.67
C GLU A 679 -29.66 -8.36 35.51
N ARG A 680 -29.68 -9.37 34.65
CA ARG A 680 -28.52 -10.23 34.35
C ARG A 680 -27.75 -9.67 33.17
N VAL A 681 -26.46 -9.41 33.34
CA VAL A 681 -25.56 -8.94 32.29
C VAL A 681 -24.46 -9.95 32.02
N LEU A 682 -24.29 -10.35 30.76
CA LEU A 682 -23.13 -11.12 30.30
C LEU A 682 -22.06 -10.17 29.75
N ILE A 683 -20.86 -10.23 30.32
CA ILE A 683 -19.70 -9.43 29.92
C ILE A 683 -18.63 -10.38 29.35
N HIS A 684 -18.39 -10.30 28.06
CA HIS A 684 -17.34 -11.10 27.42
C HIS A 684 -15.95 -10.52 27.65
N SER A 685 -14.94 -11.40 27.69
CA SER A 685 -13.53 -11.05 27.90
C SER A 685 -13.32 -10.14 29.12
N ALA A 686 -14.00 -10.44 30.23
CA ALA A 686 -14.21 -9.52 31.34
C ALA A 686 -12.94 -9.07 32.06
N THR A 687 -11.80 -9.76 31.87
CA THR A 687 -10.50 -9.34 32.41
C THR A 687 -9.77 -8.29 31.56
N GLY A 688 -10.34 -7.86 30.42
CA GLY A 688 -9.84 -6.71 29.66
C GLY A 688 -10.24 -5.37 30.27
N GLY A 689 -9.71 -4.25 29.76
CA GLY A 689 -9.99 -2.90 30.30
C GLY A 689 -11.49 -2.57 30.36
N VAL A 690 -12.17 -2.62 29.21
CA VAL A 690 -13.63 -2.41 29.12
C VAL A 690 -14.39 -3.43 29.96
N GLY A 691 -13.95 -4.69 29.98
CA GLY A 691 -14.58 -5.76 30.75
C GLY A 691 -14.58 -5.50 32.26
N MET A 692 -13.44 -5.07 32.82
CA MET A 692 -13.31 -4.76 34.24
C MET A 692 -14.07 -3.49 34.63
N ALA A 693 -14.08 -2.48 33.75
CA ALA A 693 -14.90 -1.29 33.92
C ALA A 693 -16.40 -1.66 33.94
N ALA A 694 -16.84 -2.49 33.00
CA ALA A 694 -18.21 -2.99 32.91
C ALA A 694 -18.63 -3.80 34.14
N VAL A 695 -17.76 -4.67 34.66
CA VAL A 695 -18.02 -5.41 35.91
C VAL A 695 -18.19 -4.43 37.08
N SER A 696 -17.34 -3.41 37.18
CA SER A 696 -17.40 -2.41 38.25
C SER A 696 -18.68 -1.57 38.19
N ILE A 697 -19.07 -1.12 36.99
CA ILE A 697 -20.33 -0.38 36.76
C ILE A 697 -21.54 -1.25 37.03
N ALA A 698 -21.55 -2.51 36.56
CA ALA A 698 -22.66 -3.44 36.80
C ALA A 698 -22.85 -3.72 38.31
N LYS A 699 -21.76 -3.83 39.08
CA LYS A 699 -21.83 -3.93 40.55
C LYS A 699 -22.41 -2.68 41.18
N MET A 700 -21.98 -1.50 40.75
CA MET A 700 -22.49 -0.21 41.24
C MET A 700 -24.01 -0.10 41.02
N ILE A 701 -24.51 -0.57 39.87
CA ILE A 701 -25.94 -0.61 39.54
C ILE A 701 -26.70 -1.66 40.37
N GLY A 702 -26.01 -2.69 40.88
CA GLY A 702 -26.65 -3.84 41.54
C GLY A 702 -27.20 -4.88 40.56
N ALA A 703 -26.58 -5.01 39.39
CA ALA A 703 -26.90 -6.05 38.41
C ALA A 703 -26.29 -7.41 38.79
N ARG A 704 -26.82 -8.48 38.20
CA ARG A 704 -26.35 -9.86 38.35
C ARG A 704 -25.35 -10.17 37.23
N ILE A 705 -24.11 -10.46 37.57
CA ILE A 705 -23.00 -10.40 36.61
C ILE A 705 -22.59 -11.81 36.16
N TYR A 706 -22.52 -12.00 34.85
CA TYR A 706 -22.07 -13.21 34.17
C TYR A 706 -20.86 -12.82 33.31
N THR A 707 -19.80 -13.62 33.33
CA THR A 707 -18.53 -13.24 32.67
C THR A 707 -17.92 -14.39 31.88
N THR A 708 -17.03 -14.07 30.94
CA THR A 708 -16.16 -15.07 30.30
C THR A 708 -14.71 -14.58 30.23
N ALA A 709 -13.76 -15.51 30.29
CA ALA A 709 -12.34 -15.25 30.04
C ALA A 709 -11.58 -16.48 29.52
N GLY A 710 -10.56 -16.26 28.69
CA GLY A 710 -9.93 -17.32 27.89
C GLY A 710 -8.83 -18.15 28.57
N SER A 711 -8.47 -17.87 29.82
CA SER A 711 -7.48 -18.65 30.57
C SER A 711 -7.97 -18.92 31.98
N GLU A 712 -7.59 -20.06 32.56
CA GLU A 712 -7.99 -20.47 33.91
C GLU A 712 -7.63 -19.43 34.99
N ALA A 713 -6.42 -18.87 34.96
CA ALA A 713 -6.00 -17.82 35.90
C ALA A 713 -6.90 -16.57 35.86
N LYS A 714 -7.30 -16.14 34.65
CA LYS A 714 -8.24 -15.02 34.45
C LYS A 714 -9.65 -15.35 34.98
N ARG A 715 -10.08 -16.60 34.83
CA ARG A 715 -11.37 -17.06 35.35
C ARG A 715 -11.38 -17.14 36.89
N ASP A 716 -10.30 -17.64 37.49
CA ASP A 716 -10.12 -17.64 38.95
C ASP A 716 -10.17 -16.20 39.52
N MET A 717 -9.50 -15.25 38.87
CA MET A 717 -9.59 -13.82 39.23
C MET A 717 -11.04 -13.31 39.21
N LEU A 718 -11.80 -13.58 38.14
CA LEU A 718 -13.20 -13.14 38.03
C LEU A 718 -14.10 -13.76 39.10
N SER A 719 -13.87 -15.03 39.44
CA SER A 719 -14.67 -15.74 40.46
C SER A 719 -14.60 -15.06 41.84
N LYS A 720 -13.47 -14.42 42.15
CA LYS A 720 -13.23 -13.68 43.40
C LYS A 720 -13.93 -12.32 43.44
N LEU A 721 -14.52 -11.89 42.32
CA LEU A 721 -15.22 -10.61 42.21
C LEU A 721 -16.72 -10.70 42.57
N GLY A 722 -17.23 -11.84 43.04
CA GLY A 722 -18.66 -11.95 43.39
C GLY A 722 -19.58 -11.87 42.18
N VAL A 723 -19.14 -12.43 41.04
CA VAL A 723 -19.95 -12.65 39.85
C VAL A 723 -20.68 -14.00 39.97
N GLU A 724 -21.82 -14.15 39.31
CA GLU A 724 -22.65 -15.38 39.39
C GLU A 724 -22.16 -16.48 38.46
N TYR A 725 -21.42 -16.13 37.41
CA TYR A 725 -20.95 -17.07 36.40
C TYR A 725 -19.62 -16.62 35.79
N VAL A 726 -18.74 -17.60 35.53
CA VAL A 726 -17.45 -17.42 34.84
C VAL A 726 -17.23 -18.57 33.85
N GLY A 727 -17.33 -18.29 32.56
CA GLY A 727 -17.13 -19.26 31.48
C GLY A 727 -15.83 -19.08 30.69
N ASP A 728 -15.52 -20.04 29.81
CA ASP A 728 -14.43 -19.89 28.84
C ASP A 728 -14.85 -18.99 27.67
N SER A 729 -14.09 -17.94 27.38
CA SER A 729 -14.37 -17.05 26.24
C SER A 729 -13.92 -17.61 24.89
N ARG A 730 -13.25 -18.78 24.87
CA ARG A 730 -12.81 -19.49 23.66
C ARG A 730 -13.76 -20.62 23.27
N SER A 731 -14.77 -20.88 24.08
CA SER A 731 -15.85 -21.84 23.78
C SER A 731 -17.17 -21.10 23.60
N VAL A 732 -18.13 -21.77 22.96
CA VAL A 732 -19.54 -21.35 22.86
C VAL A 732 -20.43 -21.99 23.92
N ASP A 733 -19.88 -22.89 24.75
CA ASP A 733 -20.59 -23.63 25.80
C ASP A 733 -21.22 -22.70 26.84
N PHE A 734 -20.70 -21.48 26.98
CA PHE A 734 -21.25 -20.48 27.90
C PHE A 734 -22.74 -20.24 27.69
N ALA A 735 -23.26 -20.42 26.48
CA ALA A 735 -24.66 -20.23 26.21
C ALA A 735 -25.53 -21.30 26.90
N ASP A 736 -25.13 -22.57 26.81
CA ASP A 736 -25.88 -23.67 27.43
C ASP A 736 -25.72 -23.64 28.95
N GLU A 737 -24.49 -23.41 29.44
CA GLU A 737 -24.21 -23.30 30.88
C GLU A 737 -25.01 -22.19 31.55
N ILE A 738 -25.14 -21.02 30.90
CA ILE A 738 -25.94 -19.91 31.42
C ILE A 738 -27.43 -20.24 31.38
N LEU A 739 -27.92 -20.89 30.32
CA LEU A 739 -29.32 -21.31 30.24
C LEU A 739 -29.65 -22.32 31.34
N GLU A 740 -28.78 -23.30 31.59
CA GLU A 740 -28.93 -24.25 32.69
C GLU A 740 -28.95 -23.55 34.05
N LEU A 741 -27.97 -22.68 34.32
CA LEU A 741 -27.86 -21.93 35.57
C LEU A 741 -29.06 -21.01 35.82
N THR A 742 -29.69 -20.51 34.75
CA THR A 742 -30.81 -19.56 34.82
C THR A 742 -32.18 -20.21 34.59
N ASN A 743 -32.26 -21.55 34.56
CA ASN A 743 -33.49 -22.32 34.29
C ASN A 743 -34.19 -21.89 32.99
N GLY A 744 -33.41 -21.70 31.92
CA GLY A 744 -33.88 -21.33 30.59
C GLY A 744 -34.19 -19.84 30.40
N TYR A 745 -33.94 -18.99 31.41
CA TYR A 745 -34.20 -17.55 31.31
C TYR A 745 -33.18 -16.82 30.41
N GLY A 746 -31.89 -17.13 30.56
CA GLY A 746 -30.80 -16.44 29.85
C GLY A 746 -30.32 -15.17 30.56
N VAL A 747 -29.99 -14.12 29.80
CA VAL A 747 -29.51 -12.81 30.29
C VAL A 747 -30.28 -11.64 29.67
N ASP A 748 -30.32 -10.51 30.36
CA ASP A 748 -31.06 -9.32 29.93
C ASP A 748 -30.23 -8.41 29.01
N VAL A 749 -28.92 -8.34 29.25
CA VAL A 749 -27.95 -7.54 28.48
C VAL A 749 -26.70 -8.37 28.16
N VAL A 750 -26.17 -8.23 26.94
CA VAL A 750 -24.87 -8.82 26.56
C VAL A 750 -23.93 -7.71 26.12
N LEU A 751 -22.81 -7.53 26.83
CA LEU A 751 -21.67 -6.74 26.38
C LEU A 751 -20.69 -7.66 25.66
N ASN A 752 -20.76 -7.67 24.33
CA ASN A 752 -20.00 -8.58 23.49
C ASN A 752 -18.68 -7.99 22.98
N SER A 753 -17.63 -8.81 23.03
CA SER A 753 -16.34 -8.55 22.39
C SER A 753 -15.83 -9.74 21.56
N LEU A 754 -16.62 -10.81 21.44
CA LEU A 754 -16.25 -12.03 20.71
C LEU A 754 -16.75 -11.95 19.27
N ALA A 755 -16.12 -12.72 18.37
CA ALA A 755 -16.44 -12.78 16.95
C ALA A 755 -17.10 -14.11 16.56
N GLY A 756 -17.66 -14.18 15.36
CA GLY A 756 -18.17 -15.43 14.77
C GLY A 756 -19.36 -16.04 15.52
N GLU A 757 -19.35 -17.36 15.68
CA GLU A 757 -20.44 -18.15 16.28
C GLU A 757 -20.81 -17.69 17.69
N ALA A 758 -19.85 -17.20 18.48
CA ALA A 758 -20.08 -16.69 19.83
C ALA A 758 -21.10 -15.54 19.85
N ILE A 759 -21.15 -14.70 18.81
CA ILE A 759 -22.15 -13.62 18.70
C ILE A 759 -23.56 -14.23 18.60
N GLN A 760 -23.73 -15.25 17.74
CA GLN A 760 -25.03 -15.89 17.54
C GLN A 760 -25.53 -16.55 18.83
N ARG A 761 -24.63 -17.24 19.54
CA ARG A 761 -24.90 -17.90 20.81
C ARG A 761 -25.25 -16.90 21.91
N GLY A 762 -24.53 -15.77 21.98
CA GLY A 762 -24.88 -14.65 22.86
C GLY A 762 -26.27 -14.06 22.60
N VAL A 763 -26.68 -13.95 21.33
CA VAL A 763 -28.01 -13.45 20.94
C VAL A 763 -29.13 -14.46 21.28
N GLN A 764 -28.85 -15.76 21.24
CA GLN A 764 -29.83 -16.81 21.56
C GLN A 764 -30.21 -16.82 23.03
N ILE A 765 -29.28 -16.49 23.93
CA ILE A 765 -29.50 -16.46 25.38
C ILE A 765 -30.04 -15.13 25.89
N LEU A 766 -30.33 -14.15 25.02
CA LEU A 766 -31.02 -12.93 25.42
C LEU A 766 -32.47 -13.23 25.79
N ALA A 767 -32.84 -12.93 27.04
CA ALA A 767 -34.18 -13.09 27.57
C ALA A 767 -35.20 -12.28 26.73
N PRO A 768 -36.44 -12.78 26.54
CA PRO A 768 -37.50 -11.99 25.92
C PRO A 768 -37.77 -10.74 26.78
N ALA A 769 -37.85 -9.57 26.16
CA ALA A 769 -38.21 -8.35 26.88
C ALA A 769 -39.57 -8.53 27.58
N ALA A 770 -39.64 -8.20 28.86
CA ALA A 770 -40.88 -8.25 29.63
C ALA A 770 -41.92 -7.30 29.00
N GLY A 771 -42.89 -7.85 28.27
CA GLY A 771 -44.04 -7.13 27.73
C GLY A 771 -44.00 -6.85 26.22
N SER A 772 -44.31 -7.86 25.40
CA SER A 772 -45.37 -7.84 24.37
C SER A 772 -45.03 -8.81 23.23
N SER A 773 -46.03 -9.59 22.87
CA SER A 773 -46.10 -10.41 21.67
C SER A 773 -46.10 -9.51 20.41
N SER A 774 -44.93 -9.22 19.82
CA SER A 774 -44.77 -8.89 18.40
C SER A 774 -43.29 -8.93 17.98
N TRP A 775 -43.05 -9.36 16.74
CA TRP A 775 -41.76 -9.73 16.15
C TRP A 775 -40.63 -8.69 16.34
N ALA A 776 -39.50 -9.14 16.89
CA ALA A 776 -38.26 -8.37 17.05
C ALA A 776 -37.35 -8.47 15.80
N ARG A 777 -36.81 -7.33 15.33
CA ARG A 777 -35.78 -7.28 14.28
C ARG A 777 -34.39 -7.38 14.94
N LYS A 778 -33.58 -8.36 14.50
CA LYS A 778 -32.16 -8.47 14.82
C LYS A 778 -31.39 -7.55 13.87
N THR A 779 -30.55 -6.66 14.39
CA THR A 779 -29.51 -5.98 13.59
C THR A 779 -28.23 -6.80 13.72
N SER A 780 -27.88 -7.52 12.65
CA SER A 780 -26.56 -8.14 12.49
C SER A 780 -25.73 -7.25 11.58
N THR A 781 -24.94 -6.34 12.15
CA THR A 781 -23.80 -5.76 11.46
C THR A 781 -22.57 -6.62 11.75
N PRO A 782 -21.73 -6.97 10.76
CA PRO A 782 -20.54 -7.80 10.95
C PRO A 782 -19.37 -7.05 11.64
N THR A 783 -19.59 -5.82 12.08
CA THR A 783 -18.65 -5.03 12.87
C THR A 783 -18.82 -5.26 14.37
N PRO A 784 -17.74 -5.18 15.18
CA PRO A 784 -17.82 -5.35 16.62
C PRO A 784 -18.55 -4.15 17.25
N THR A 785 -19.87 -4.21 17.32
CA THR A 785 -20.67 -3.23 18.06
C THR A 785 -20.75 -3.64 19.53
N TRP A 786 -20.39 -2.72 20.43
CA TRP A 786 -20.35 -2.93 21.88
C TRP A 786 -21.75 -2.83 22.52
N GLY A 787 -22.40 -3.98 22.74
CA GLY A 787 -23.60 -4.10 23.57
C GLY A 787 -24.89 -4.42 22.81
N TRP A 788 -25.67 -5.37 23.33
CA TRP A 788 -26.94 -5.83 22.73
C TRP A 788 -28.06 -5.90 23.78
N ARG A 789 -29.24 -5.38 23.43
CA ARG A 789 -30.50 -5.53 24.18
C ARG A 789 -31.66 -5.72 23.20
N ARG A 790 -32.63 -6.59 23.52
CA ARG A 790 -33.87 -6.71 22.72
C ARG A 790 -34.83 -5.54 23.04
N TRP A 791 -35.24 -4.77 22.03
CA TRP A 791 -36.22 -3.67 22.14
C TRP A 791 -37.41 -3.85 21.18
N PRO A 792 -38.62 -3.39 21.54
CA PRO A 792 -39.67 -3.06 20.60
C PRO A 792 -39.44 -1.63 20.03
N LYS A 793 -38.99 -1.55 18.77
CA LYS A 793 -38.85 -0.34 17.90
C LYS A 793 -38.09 0.88 18.46
N ALA A 794 -36.89 1.17 17.92
CA ALA A 794 -36.35 2.53 17.75
C ALA A 794 -35.28 2.61 16.64
N ARG A 795 -35.12 3.80 16.03
CA ARG A 795 -34.19 4.12 14.93
C ARG A 795 -32.74 4.28 15.43
N PRO A 796 -31.70 3.91 14.65
CA PRO A 796 -30.30 4.16 15.01
C PRO A 796 -29.92 5.65 14.83
N SER A 797 -29.08 6.14 15.74
CA SER A 797 -28.39 7.44 15.66
C SER A 797 -26.94 7.19 15.18
N PRO A 798 -26.38 8.01 14.25
CA PRO A 798 -25.16 7.66 13.49
C PRO A 798 -23.84 8.11 14.12
N TRP A 799 -23.80 8.48 15.40
CA TRP A 799 -22.59 8.99 16.03
C TRP A 799 -21.99 7.92 16.94
N TRP A 800 -20.79 7.43 16.60
CA TRP A 800 -19.96 6.42 17.28
C TRP A 800 -20.24 4.94 16.93
N THR A 801 -19.91 4.56 15.68
CA THR A 801 -19.75 3.14 15.28
C THR A 801 -18.30 2.65 15.30
N TRP A 802 -17.33 3.45 15.75
CA TRP A 802 -15.91 3.11 15.64
C TRP A 802 -15.11 3.61 16.85
N THR A 803 -14.80 2.69 17.76
CA THR A 803 -13.75 2.81 18.80
C THR A 803 -13.05 1.47 18.94
#